data_AF-A0AAD5YRV9-F1
#
_entry.id   AF-A0AAD5YRV9-F1
#
_cell.length_a   1.000
_cell.length_b   1.000
_cell.length_c   1.000
_cell.angle_alpha   90.00
_cell.angle_beta   90.00
_cell.angle_gamma   90.00
#
_symmetry.space_group_name_H-M   'P 1'
#
loop_
_entity.id
_entity.type
_entity.pdbx_description
1 polymer ?
#
loop_
_entity_poly.entity_id
_entity_poly.type
_entity_poly.pdbx_seq_one_letter_code
_entity_poly.pdbx_strand_id
1 'polypeptide(L)'
;MINEGIYRFHFSVATTSLNPANCALVLYKGSDTGIGEWTCSKDSKVQVQRSGYCEHIKTACADLYRRLGIDSTGELHPSLNDADSESPVRKFSEELAVSHLPVHVPMWASISSDRIDYDRPGPVRFLESGTEFKLQASSSCPCSSGNRTFFRHSQPTVFDQATVFTLFDTFPCTLELQPCPTCPSQRRQFIGPDLREYGIFNLNNSTLVSHDLLDDYTNAYTLSETPFDSWVESVNRRYEVLGKRFMGKDLFRSCWFAYVRLQQFTNDFACPECGDYPENVIWDGVTLSFGRKHLLDCLSPPTVIIDDAPRRPDIKYFPKQQLFPDRDLRKLIRRTIKMEPLDILLKQSASEPASQASTSAHRKQGARRAQGPEDIADRLRDHFNAMDVLMGTLSDINQGLATLFTRHYGATAYKLGKEVPDVIRRFFHQISAEESVMQLINREGNKALKAFSLSPLPVTASSLIGIPHVYELLNYDHCLRALDSHHTNDSELYSPEIIAICTWLHSRADEVLSQLLQQAVPLDPLKISSRHNNWEQTGCYYSMPQIRDRPFYLKLIHDQQKDDGEDRGGKCSKAANDMALCGKYYATYGQKRLTGGLMVVWCSHSISYGFHCIPKSEGRNDVFSALVTRWPKAPKRIIYDFACALGPYCLLREPDFFADTHFMIDNFHARDHTNLRHQHQCS
;
A
#
# COMPACT_ATOMS: atom_id res chain seq x y z
N MET A 1 54.05 13.24 6.71
CA MET A 1 53.39 13.08 5.40
C MET A 1 51.98 13.62 5.54
N ILE A 2 51.74 14.80 4.97
CA ILE A 2 50.51 15.58 5.10
C ILE A 2 49.50 14.98 4.12
N ASN A 3 48.36 14.49 4.63
CA ASN A 3 47.25 14.06 3.77
C ASN A 3 46.60 15.32 3.18
N GLU A 4 46.84 15.58 1.90
CA GLU A 4 46.18 16.64 1.14
C GLU A 4 44.67 16.36 1.09
N GLY A 5 43.89 17.16 1.84
CA GLY A 5 42.45 17.02 1.90
C GLY A 5 41.80 17.46 0.60
N ILE A 6 41.01 16.57 -0.02
CA ILE A 6 40.17 16.92 -1.17
C ILE A 6 38.93 17.66 -0.66
N TYR A 7 38.85 18.96 -0.92
CA TYR A 7 37.72 19.83 -0.54
C TYR A 7 36.55 19.67 -1.51
N ARG A 8 35.32 19.86 -1.02
CA ARG A 8 34.09 19.88 -1.84
C ARG A 8 33.31 21.17 -1.59
N PHE A 9 33.12 21.97 -2.63
CA PHE A 9 32.38 23.23 -2.57
C PHE A 9 31.16 23.19 -3.49
N HIS A 10 30.00 23.62 -2.97
CA HIS A 10 28.77 23.74 -3.73
C HIS A 10 28.46 25.21 -3.96
N PHE A 11 28.24 25.57 -5.22
CA PHE A 11 27.88 26.90 -5.67
C PHE A 11 26.49 26.85 -6.27
N SER A 12 25.63 27.77 -5.85
CA SER A 12 24.41 28.09 -6.59
C SER A 12 24.70 29.32 -7.45
N VAL A 13 24.78 29.12 -8.76
CA VAL A 13 25.20 30.17 -9.71
C VAL A 13 24.14 30.36 -10.79
N ALA A 14 23.77 31.61 -11.03
CA ALA A 14 22.93 32.02 -12.15
C ALA A 14 23.82 32.53 -13.29
N THR A 15 23.43 32.28 -14.54
CA THR A 15 23.99 33.04 -15.68
C THR A 15 23.49 34.48 -15.61
N THR A 16 24.15 35.39 -16.34
CA THR A 16 23.86 36.83 -16.45
C THR A 16 22.41 37.22 -16.82
N SER A 17 21.51 36.25 -17.06
CA SER A 17 20.07 36.46 -17.21
C SER A 17 19.31 36.35 -15.87
N LEU A 18 18.45 37.31 -15.56
CA LEU A 18 17.60 37.39 -14.36
C LEU A 18 16.48 36.32 -14.26
N ASN A 19 16.53 35.24 -15.04
CA ASN A 19 15.52 34.18 -15.02
C ASN A 19 15.91 33.06 -14.02
N PRO A 20 15.09 32.75 -12.99
CA PRO A 20 15.36 31.69 -12.01
C PRO A 20 15.51 30.30 -12.62
N ALA A 21 14.91 30.06 -13.79
CA ALA A 21 15.06 28.81 -14.53
C ALA A 21 16.48 28.60 -15.08
N ASN A 22 17.40 29.58 -14.95
CA ASN A 22 18.80 29.50 -15.39
C ASN A 22 19.83 29.32 -14.27
N CYS A 23 19.40 29.16 -13.00
CA CYS A 23 20.30 28.79 -11.90
C CYS A 23 20.77 27.34 -12.02
N ALA A 24 22.06 27.08 -11.82
CA ALA A 24 22.63 25.74 -11.78
C ALA A 24 23.40 25.52 -10.47
N LEU A 25 23.41 24.28 -10.00
CA LEU A 25 24.29 23.84 -8.93
C LEU A 25 25.62 23.43 -9.55
N VAL A 26 26.69 24.08 -9.14
CA VAL A 26 28.06 23.73 -9.52
C VAL A 26 28.78 23.15 -8.32
N LEU A 27 29.37 21.97 -8.49
CA LEU A 27 30.18 21.30 -7.49
C LEU A 27 31.64 21.33 -7.93
N TYR A 28 32.51 21.83 -7.05
CA TYR A 28 33.96 21.69 -7.15
C TYR A 28 34.45 20.62 -6.18
N LYS A 29 35.37 19.76 -6.63
CA LYS A 29 36.05 18.76 -5.82
C LYS A 29 37.55 18.80 -6.09
N GLY A 30 38.34 19.34 -5.18
CA GLY A 30 39.78 19.54 -5.42
C GLY A 30 40.54 20.10 -4.23
N SER A 31 41.79 20.49 -4.47
CA SER A 31 42.63 21.14 -3.46
C SER A 31 42.16 22.57 -3.17
N ASP A 32 42.70 23.16 -2.11
CA ASP A 32 42.58 24.59 -1.79
C ASP A 32 43.40 25.50 -2.71
N THR A 33 44.15 24.94 -3.66
CA THR A 33 44.85 25.68 -4.71
C THR A 33 44.01 25.94 -5.96
N GLY A 34 42.74 25.49 -5.97
CA GLY A 34 41.83 25.65 -7.12
C GLY A 34 41.93 24.54 -8.17
N ILE A 35 42.83 23.56 -7.96
CA ILE A 35 43.03 22.41 -8.84
C ILE A 35 42.08 21.30 -8.43
N GLY A 36 41.13 20.98 -9.32
CA GLY A 36 40.13 19.95 -9.04
C GLY A 36 39.09 19.77 -10.14
N GLU A 37 38.14 18.89 -9.86
CA GLU A 37 37.07 18.51 -10.75
C GLU A 37 35.86 19.44 -10.57
N TRP A 38 35.31 19.94 -11.68
CA TRP A 38 34.13 20.81 -11.70
C TRP A 38 32.97 20.12 -12.39
N THR A 39 31.79 20.13 -11.76
CA THR A 39 30.57 19.51 -12.30
C THR A 39 29.40 20.47 -12.18
N CYS A 40 28.56 20.57 -13.20
CA CYS A 40 27.38 21.44 -13.22
C CYS A 40 26.10 20.62 -13.41
N SER A 41 25.07 20.92 -12.63
CA SER A 41 23.79 20.21 -12.64
C SER A 41 22.99 20.38 -13.93
N LYS A 42 23.37 21.33 -14.79
CA LYS A 42 22.75 21.60 -16.09
C LYS A 42 23.64 21.22 -17.28
N ASP A 43 24.79 20.62 -17.01
CA ASP A 43 25.70 20.16 -18.05
C ASP A 43 25.19 18.83 -18.62
N SER A 44 24.40 18.90 -19.70
CA SER A 44 24.10 17.73 -20.51
C SER A 44 25.36 17.35 -21.28
N LYS A 45 25.91 16.16 -21.02
CA LYS A 45 27.15 15.57 -21.60
C LYS A 45 27.29 15.59 -23.14
N VAL A 46 26.38 16.24 -23.87
CA VAL A 46 26.26 16.27 -25.33
C VAL A 46 26.95 17.51 -25.97
N GLN A 47 27.32 18.55 -25.22
CA GLN A 47 27.93 19.77 -25.79
C GLN A 47 29.45 19.94 -25.62
N VAL A 48 30.16 18.97 -25.03
CA VAL A 48 31.58 19.15 -24.63
C VAL A 48 32.60 19.08 -25.79
N GLN A 49 32.18 18.89 -27.05
CA GLN A 49 33.16 18.83 -28.15
C GLN A 49 33.60 20.17 -28.74
N ARG A 50 33.10 21.32 -28.24
CA ARG A 50 33.62 22.63 -28.66
C ARG A 50 33.72 23.59 -27.47
N SER A 51 34.95 23.66 -26.94
CA SER A 51 35.50 24.69 -26.04
C SER A 51 34.92 24.86 -24.63
N GLY A 52 35.55 24.15 -23.67
CA GLY A 52 35.67 24.57 -22.26
C GLY A 52 34.45 24.41 -21.34
N TYR A 53 34.68 24.62 -20.04
CA TYR A 53 33.66 24.59 -18.99
C TYR A 53 32.47 25.53 -19.26
N CYS A 54 31.27 25.14 -18.82
CA CYS A 54 30.07 25.98 -18.95
C CYS A 54 30.16 27.29 -18.13
N GLU A 55 29.38 28.30 -18.49
CA GLU A 55 29.43 29.64 -17.87
C GLU A 55 29.11 29.62 -16.36
N HIS A 56 28.28 28.68 -15.91
CA HIS A 56 28.03 28.46 -14.48
C HIS A 56 29.31 28.03 -13.76
N ILE A 57 30.09 27.11 -14.34
CA ILE A 57 31.36 26.66 -13.75
C ILE A 57 32.37 27.79 -13.71
N LYS A 58 32.48 28.60 -14.77
CA LYS A 58 33.38 29.75 -14.78
C LYS A 58 33.02 30.76 -13.68
N THR A 59 31.73 31.04 -13.50
CA THR A 59 31.24 31.95 -12.45
C THR A 59 31.52 31.41 -11.05
N ALA A 60 31.26 30.12 -10.82
CA ALA A 60 31.56 29.45 -9.56
C ALA A 60 33.07 29.39 -9.27
N CYS A 61 33.88 29.19 -10.30
CA CYS A 61 35.33 29.21 -10.22
C CYS A 61 35.88 30.59 -9.83
N ALA A 62 35.38 31.65 -10.46
CA ALA A 62 35.72 33.02 -10.07
C ALA A 62 35.32 33.35 -8.63
N ASP A 63 34.16 32.85 -8.16
CA ASP A 63 33.73 33.01 -6.76
C ASP A 63 34.63 32.23 -5.78
N LEU A 64 35.03 31.01 -6.13
CA LEU A 64 35.95 30.21 -5.33
C LEU A 64 37.32 30.89 -5.21
N TYR A 65 37.90 31.35 -6.31
CA TYR A 65 39.22 32.01 -6.31
C TYR A 65 39.19 33.31 -5.50
N ARG A 66 38.09 34.07 -5.58
CA ARG A 66 37.88 35.24 -4.72
C ARG A 66 37.85 34.88 -3.23
N ARG A 67 37.20 33.77 -2.87
CA ARG A 67 37.13 33.28 -1.48
C ARG A 67 38.45 32.73 -0.96
N LEU A 68 39.30 32.21 -1.85
CA LEU A 68 40.62 31.67 -1.52
C LEU A 68 41.74 32.74 -1.57
N GLY A 69 41.45 33.96 -2.02
CA GLY A 69 42.43 35.06 -2.11
C GLY A 69 43.48 34.84 -3.19
N ILE A 70 43.14 34.11 -4.25
CA ILE A 70 44.05 33.81 -5.38
C ILE A 70 43.81 34.85 -6.48
N ASP A 71 44.81 35.67 -6.78
CA ASP A 71 44.74 36.67 -7.86
C ASP A 71 44.66 35.99 -9.23
N SER A 72 43.60 36.31 -9.97
CA SER A 72 43.21 35.63 -11.20
C SER A 72 44.02 36.07 -12.41
N THR A 73 45.13 35.39 -12.71
CA THR A 73 45.71 35.33 -14.05
C THR A 73 46.40 33.99 -14.28
N GLY A 74 45.73 33.01 -14.91
CA GLY A 74 46.39 31.76 -15.31
C GLY A 74 45.44 30.71 -15.86
N GLU A 75 45.72 30.26 -17.08
CA GLU A 75 44.94 29.30 -17.87
C GLU A 75 44.77 27.93 -17.18
N LEU A 76 43.59 27.33 -17.36
CA LEU A 76 43.20 26.04 -16.77
C LEU A 76 43.82 24.87 -17.55
N HIS A 77 44.65 24.07 -16.89
CA HIS A 77 45.23 22.84 -17.45
C HIS A 77 44.25 21.65 -17.30
N PRO A 78 43.96 20.88 -18.36
CA PRO A 78 43.14 19.67 -18.26
C PRO A 78 44.03 18.47 -17.92
N SER A 79 43.69 17.71 -16.87
CA SER A 79 44.26 16.38 -16.63
C SER A 79 43.23 15.29 -16.83
N LEU A 80 43.67 14.25 -17.54
CA LEU A 80 42.93 13.13 -18.12
C LEU A 80 42.66 11.98 -17.14
N ASN A 81 41.53 11.32 -17.41
CA ASN A 81 41.16 9.90 -17.31
C ASN A 81 40.79 9.23 -15.96
N ASP A 82 39.55 8.71 -16.02
CA ASP A 82 39.08 7.35 -15.70
C ASP A 82 39.45 6.69 -14.37
N ALA A 83 38.44 6.56 -13.52
CA ALA A 83 38.08 5.27 -12.94
C ALA A 83 36.62 5.29 -12.48
N ASP A 84 35.79 4.43 -13.08
CA ASP A 84 34.50 4.03 -12.55
C ASP A 84 34.68 3.55 -11.10
N SER A 85 34.20 4.35 -10.16
CA SER A 85 33.91 3.89 -8.81
C SER A 85 32.53 4.41 -8.42
N GLU A 86 31.54 3.53 -8.60
CA GLU A 86 30.22 3.67 -8.01
C GLU A 86 30.39 3.87 -6.50
N SER A 87 30.21 5.11 -6.05
CA SER A 87 30.16 5.42 -4.63
C SER A 87 28.77 5.11 -4.08
N PRO A 88 28.69 4.55 -2.86
CA PRO A 88 27.44 4.11 -2.25
C PRO A 88 26.49 5.30 -2.02
N VAL A 89 25.20 4.97 -2.07
CA VAL A 89 24.04 5.80 -1.73
C VAL A 89 24.42 6.85 -0.68
N ARG A 90 24.34 8.13 -1.06
CA ARG A 90 24.54 9.27 -0.14
C ARG A 90 23.61 9.07 1.07
N LYS A 91 24.18 8.78 2.24
CA LYS A 91 23.52 9.11 3.51
C LYS A 91 23.20 10.59 3.42
N PHE A 92 21.93 10.93 3.26
CA PHE A 92 21.47 12.30 3.42
C PHE A 92 21.96 12.77 4.80
N SER A 93 22.69 13.89 4.84
CA SER A 93 23.18 14.48 6.10
C SER A 93 22.04 15.17 6.87
N GLU A 94 20.90 14.49 6.99
CA GLU A 94 19.61 14.95 7.53
C GLU A 94 19.62 15.16 9.05
N GLU A 95 20.72 14.81 9.73
CA GLU A 95 20.80 14.78 11.20
C GLU A 95 21.20 16.11 11.86
N LEU A 96 21.46 17.17 11.09
CA LEU A 96 22.22 18.32 11.61
C LEU A 96 21.46 19.65 11.60
N ALA A 97 20.16 19.64 11.97
CA ALA A 97 19.45 20.88 12.29
C ALA A 97 19.87 21.43 13.67
N VAL A 98 19.83 22.75 13.83
CA VAL A 98 20.08 23.41 15.12
C VAL A 98 18.96 23.08 16.11
N SER A 99 17.70 23.17 15.66
CA SER A 99 16.56 22.66 16.42
C SER A 99 16.63 21.16 16.61
N HIS A 100 16.25 20.71 17.80
CA HIS A 100 16.39 19.33 18.26
C HIS A 100 15.42 18.97 19.39
N LEU A 101 14.79 19.96 20.03
CA LEU A 101 13.77 19.69 21.01
C LEU A 101 12.57 19.02 20.34
N PRO A 102 11.93 18.04 21.00
CA PRO A 102 10.77 17.38 20.44
C PRO A 102 9.62 18.36 20.20
N VAL A 103 8.95 18.22 19.07
CA VAL A 103 7.81 19.03 18.63
C VAL A 103 6.53 18.19 18.75
N HIS A 104 5.42 18.83 19.13
CA HIS A 104 4.13 18.13 19.16
C HIS A 104 3.65 17.79 17.75
N VAL A 105 3.03 16.62 17.61
CA VAL A 105 2.26 16.26 16.40
C VAL A 105 1.20 17.34 16.15
N PRO A 106 0.90 17.73 14.89
CA PRO A 106 -0.16 18.70 14.59
C PRO A 106 -1.50 18.28 15.20
N MET A 107 -2.29 19.23 15.70
CA MET A 107 -3.54 18.93 16.43
C MET A 107 -4.53 18.04 15.66
N TRP A 108 -4.57 18.15 14.34
CA TRP A 108 -5.44 17.35 13.49
C TRP A 108 -4.94 15.91 13.27
N ALA A 109 -3.68 15.64 13.60
CA ALA A 109 -3.03 14.32 13.53
C ALA A 109 -2.75 13.71 14.91
N SER A 110 -2.99 14.42 16.01
CA SER A 110 -2.73 13.92 17.36
C SER A 110 -3.82 12.97 17.85
N ILE A 111 -3.43 11.96 18.63
CA ILE A 111 -4.34 11.06 19.37
C ILE A 111 -4.40 11.46 20.86
N SER A 112 -5.42 10.97 21.57
CA SER A 112 -5.66 11.34 22.98
C SER A 112 -4.56 10.91 23.94
N SER A 113 -3.74 9.94 23.55
CA SER A 113 -2.59 9.44 24.33
C SER A 113 -1.28 10.19 24.07
N ASP A 114 -1.26 11.17 23.14
CA ASP A 114 -0.05 11.92 22.82
C ASP A 114 0.40 12.80 23.98
N ARG A 115 1.73 12.89 24.17
CA ARG A 115 2.33 13.63 25.27
C ARG A 115 2.34 15.13 24.97
N ILE A 116 1.83 15.94 25.91
CA ILE A 116 1.86 17.41 25.83
C ILE A 116 3.00 17.94 26.71
N ASP A 117 4.16 18.14 26.09
CA ASP A 117 5.41 18.56 26.76
C ASP A 117 5.61 20.06 27.03
N TYR A 118 4.90 20.91 26.31
CA TYR A 118 5.04 22.36 26.38
C TYR A 118 3.79 23.03 25.82
N ASP A 119 3.58 24.32 26.10
CA ASP A 119 2.44 25.02 25.51
C ASP A 119 2.65 25.19 24.01
N ARG A 120 1.64 24.81 23.20
CA ARG A 120 1.73 24.93 21.75
C ARG A 120 1.81 26.42 21.36
N PRO A 121 2.87 26.85 20.67
CA PRO A 121 2.98 28.23 20.22
C PRO A 121 1.91 28.55 19.17
N GLY A 122 1.46 29.81 19.16
CA GLY A 122 0.59 30.32 18.10
C GLY A 122 1.31 30.44 16.75
N PRO A 123 0.58 30.62 15.64
CA PRO A 123 1.17 30.80 14.31
C PRO A 123 2.00 32.09 14.24
N VAL A 124 3.15 32.02 13.58
CA VAL A 124 4.06 33.17 13.43
C VAL A 124 3.59 34.02 12.25
N ARG A 125 2.67 34.96 12.52
CA ARG A 125 2.11 35.85 11.49
C ARG A 125 2.98 37.07 11.20
N PHE A 126 3.64 37.58 12.23
CA PHE A 126 4.44 38.79 12.19
C PHE A 126 5.53 38.71 13.26
N LEU A 127 6.71 39.19 12.91
CA LEU A 127 7.79 39.46 13.87
C LEU A 127 8.10 40.95 13.82
N GLU A 128 8.23 41.57 14.99
CA GLU A 128 8.62 42.97 15.08
C GLU A 128 9.99 43.19 14.44
N SER A 129 10.14 44.31 13.73
CA SER A 129 11.40 44.66 13.11
C SER A 129 12.50 44.74 14.18
N GLY A 130 13.58 43.98 13.99
CA GLY A 130 14.66 43.89 14.97
C GLY A 130 14.42 42.86 16.09
N THR A 131 13.49 41.91 15.93
CA THR A 131 13.36 40.77 16.84
C THR A 131 14.72 40.08 17.03
N GLU A 132 15.14 39.94 18.28
CA GLU A 132 16.37 39.26 18.67
C GLU A 132 16.06 37.97 19.41
N PHE A 133 16.61 36.85 18.93
CA PHE A 133 16.53 35.58 19.65
C PHE A 133 17.85 35.29 20.36
N LYS A 134 17.79 35.11 21.68
CA LYS A 134 18.96 34.91 22.54
C LYS A 134 19.29 33.43 22.72
N LEU A 135 20.54 33.15 23.09
CA LEU A 135 20.95 31.79 23.45
C LEU A 135 20.31 31.37 24.78
N GLN A 136 19.97 30.09 24.86
CA GLN A 136 19.36 29.44 26.01
C GLN A 136 20.14 28.17 26.36
N ALA A 137 19.82 27.56 27.49
CA ALA A 137 20.42 26.28 27.88
C ALA A 137 20.18 25.14 26.86
N SER A 138 19.07 25.21 26.11
CA SER A 138 18.74 24.30 25.00
C SER A 138 19.53 24.58 23.72
N SER A 139 20.15 25.75 23.58
CA SER A 139 20.89 26.12 22.36
C SER A 139 22.01 25.14 22.08
N SER A 140 22.09 24.67 20.83
CA SER A 140 23.01 23.62 20.44
C SER A 140 23.62 23.83 19.06
N CYS A 141 24.74 23.15 18.81
CA CYS A 141 25.34 23.00 17.50
C CYS A 141 25.33 21.52 17.11
N PRO A 142 24.77 21.14 15.95
CA PRO A 142 24.81 19.77 15.44
C PRO A 142 26.19 19.48 14.81
N CYS A 143 27.09 18.89 15.60
CA CYS A 143 28.50 18.74 15.19
C CYS A 143 28.68 17.56 14.21
N SER A 144 29.74 17.60 13.40
CA SER A 144 30.09 16.54 12.43
C SER A 144 30.17 15.13 13.00
N SER A 145 30.46 15.02 14.29
CA SER A 145 30.62 13.75 14.99
C SER A 145 29.30 13.07 15.32
N GLY A 146 28.16 13.69 15.00
CA GLY A 146 26.82 13.23 15.39
C GLY A 146 26.41 13.66 16.80
N ASN A 147 27.35 14.15 17.61
CA ASN A 147 27.07 14.70 18.93
C ASN A 147 26.71 16.19 18.87
N ARG A 148 25.90 16.67 19.82
CA ARG A 148 25.56 18.08 19.97
C ARG A 148 26.47 18.78 20.96
N THR A 149 26.91 19.99 20.63
CA THR A 149 27.61 20.87 21.57
C THR A 149 26.67 21.96 22.05
N PHE A 150 26.48 22.09 23.36
CA PHE A 150 25.53 23.01 23.97
C PHE A 150 26.18 24.33 24.39
N PHE A 151 25.35 25.37 24.46
CA PHE A 151 25.73 26.72 24.87
C PHE A 151 26.42 26.74 26.24
N ARG A 152 27.49 27.53 26.34
CA ARG A 152 28.23 27.78 27.59
C ARG A 152 28.20 29.27 27.91
N HIS A 153 27.57 29.63 29.02
CA HIS A 153 27.43 31.01 29.50
C HIS A 153 28.78 31.75 29.68
N SER A 154 29.88 31.03 29.90
CA SER A 154 31.20 31.60 30.15
C SER A 154 32.00 31.94 28.88
N GLN A 155 31.45 31.68 27.69
CA GLN A 155 32.14 31.84 26.40
C GLN A 155 31.52 33.00 25.61
N PRO A 156 32.31 33.72 24.80
CA PRO A 156 31.82 34.90 24.08
C PRO A 156 30.72 34.54 23.07
N THR A 157 29.77 35.44 22.90
CA THR A 157 28.68 35.35 21.92
C THR A 157 28.84 36.43 20.85
N VAL A 158 28.24 36.18 19.69
CA VAL A 158 28.17 37.10 18.55
C VAL A 158 26.73 37.21 18.08
N PHE A 159 26.39 38.28 17.37
CA PHE A 159 25.08 38.45 16.77
C PHE A 159 25.19 38.34 15.25
N ASP A 160 24.29 37.59 14.63
CA ASP A 160 24.23 37.43 13.18
C ASP A 160 22.78 37.50 12.67
N GLN A 161 22.61 37.84 11.40
CA GLN A 161 21.30 37.98 10.76
C GLN A 161 20.76 36.64 10.28
N ALA A 162 19.45 36.43 10.46
CA ALA A 162 18.72 35.27 9.97
C ALA A 162 17.38 35.68 9.38
N THR A 163 16.83 34.81 8.55
CA THR A 163 15.51 35.01 7.92
C THR A 163 14.53 33.96 8.41
N VAL A 164 13.40 34.41 8.95
CA VAL A 164 12.26 33.55 9.28
C VAL A 164 11.31 33.51 8.09
N PHE A 165 11.07 32.31 7.57
CA PHE A 165 10.07 32.01 6.56
C PHE A 165 8.78 31.57 7.24
N THR A 166 7.68 32.22 6.91
CA THR A 166 6.34 31.93 7.45
C THR A 166 5.36 31.58 6.35
N LEU A 167 4.12 31.23 6.69
CA LEU A 167 3.09 30.93 5.70
C LEU A 167 2.76 32.12 4.78
N PHE A 168 2.95 33.34 5.29
CA PHE A 168 2.55 34.56 4.59
C PHE A 168 3.73 35.39 4.13
N ASP A 169 4.84 35.42 4.88
CA ASP A 169 5.92 36.35 4.60
C ASP A 169 7.30 35.88 5.11
N THR A 170 8.35 36.63 4.75
CA THR A 170 9.68 36.55 5.37
C THR A 170 9.96 37.74 6.27
N PHE A 171 10.57 37.46 7.42
CA PHE A 171 10.97 38.46 8.41
C PHE A 171 12.47 38.35 8.71
N PRO A 172 13.24 39.44 8.62
CA PRO A 172 14.61 39.47 9.12
C PRO A 172 14.60 39.47 10.64
N CYS A 173 15.57 38.79 11.25
CA CYS A 173 15.77 38.77 12.69
C CYS A 173 17.27 38.64 13.01
N THR A 174 17.63 38.88 14.27
CA THR A 174 19.00 38.72 14.75
C THR A 174 19.07 37.55 15.72
N LEU A 175 20.06 36.67 15.56
CA LEU A 175 20.33 35.58 16.49
C LEU A 175 21.57 35.89 17.32
N GLU A 176 21.50 35.63 18.62
CA GLU A 176 22.69 35.44 19.44
C GLU A 176 23.25 34.04 19.16
N LEU A 177 24.55 33.98 18.85
CA LEU A 177 25.26 32.78 18.45
C LEU A 177 26.55 32.63 19.25
N GLN A 178 27.02 31.39 19.42
CA GLN A 178 28.30 31.11 20.07
C GLN A 178 29.15 30.22 19.14
N PRO A 179 30.42 30.58 18.85
CA PRO A 179 31.31 29.72 18.08
C PRO A 179 31.39 28.32 18.70
N CYS A 180 31.17 27.27 17.90
CA CYS A 180 31.21 25.91 18.43
C CYS A 180 32.67 25.48 18.68
N PRO A 181 33.05 25.12 19.93
CA PRO A 181 34.43 24.73 20.25
C PRO A 181 34.81 23.34 19.72
N THR A 182 33.83 22.50 19.41
CA THR A 182 34.02 21.12 18.98
C THR A 182 34.21 21.01 17.46
N CYS A 183 33.64 21.96 16.72
CA CYS A 183 33.69 21.93 15.27
C CYS A 183 35.00 22.52 14.76
N PRO A 184 35.60 21.96 13.70
CA PRO A 184 36.80 22.54 13.10
C PRO A 184 36.56 24.00 12.72
N SER A 185 37.51 24.88 13.03
CA SER A 185 37.44 26.32 12.72
C SER A 185 37.12 26.61 11.25
N GLN A 186 37.54 25.71 10.35
CA GLN A 186 37.24 25.75 8.91
C GLN A 186 35.74 25.63 8.58
N ARG A 187 34.94 24.97 9.43
CA ARG A 187 33.49 24.82 9.24
C ARG A 187 32.68 26.02 9.72
N ARG A 188 33.27 26.89 10.54
CA ARG A 188 32.63 28.08 11.15
C ARG A 188 31.21 27.80 11.66
N GLN A 189 31.02 26.66 12.33
CA GLN A 189 29.71 26.31 12.88
C GLN A 189 29.46 27.05 14.19
N PHE A 190 28.20 27.41 14.41
CA PHE A 190 27.75 28.12 15.60
C PHE A 190 26.72 27.28 16.36
N ILE A 191 26.76 27.40 17.67
CA ILE A 191 25.65 27.07 18.57
C ILE A 191 24.61 28.17 18.39
N GLY A 192 23.37 27.78 18.14
CA GLY A 192 22.25 28.72 18.03
C GLY A 192 21.01 28.27 18.79
N PRO A 193 20.00 29.14 18.91
CA PRO A 193 18.77 28.87 19.65
C PRO A 193 17.88 27.83 18.95
N ASP A 194 17.16 27.04 19.75
CA ASP A 194 16.26 25.99 19.27
C ASP A 194 14.93 26.55 18.76
N LEU A 195 14.38 27.56 19.45
CA LEU A 195 13.20 28.35 19.08
C LEU A 195 11.84 27.62 19.07
N ARG A 196 11.77 26.39 19.60
CA ARG A 196 10.51 25.63 19.70
C ARG A 196 9.38 26.39 20.37
N GLU A 197 9.66 27.14 21.45
CA GLU A 197 8.68 27.92 22.21
C GLU A 197 8.11 29.11 21.43
N TYR A 198 8.77 29.54 20.36
CA TYR A 198 8.30 30.59 19.46
C TYR A 198 7.55 30.02 18.25
N GLY A 199 7.45 28.69 18.12
CA GLY A 199 6.88 28.05 16.93
C GLY A 199 7.78 28.21 15.71
N ILE A 200 9.10 28.25 15.91
CA ILE A 200 10.10 28.43 14.85
C ILE A 200 11.09 27.26 14.89
N PHE A 201 11.31 26.67 13.72
CA PHE A 201 12.33 25.65 13.48
C PHE A 201 13.59 26.30 12.90
N ASN A 202 14.70 26.15 13.59
CA ASN A 202 16.03 26.61 13.19
C ASN A 202 16.80 25.50 12.47
N LEU A 203 16.95 25.63 11.15
CA LEU A 203 17.75 24.68 10.38
C LEU A 203 19.24 24.87 10.64
N ASN A 204 19.76 26.09 10.48
CA ASN A 204 21.21 26.33 10.36
C ASN A 204 21.68 27.73 10.79
N ASN A 205 20.95 28.42 11.67
CA ASN A 205 21.22 29.79 12.15
C ASN A 205 21.14 30.91 11.10
N SER A 206 20.76 30.60 9.86
CA SER A 206 20.46 31.62 8.84
C SER A 206 19.06 31.42 8.24
N THR A 207 18.62 30.17 8.14
CA THR A 207 17.30 29.78 7.65
C THR A 207 16.46 29.27 8.82
N LEU A 208 15.42 30.04 9.15
CA LEU A 208 14.43 29.72 10.17
C LEU A 208 13.08 29.54 9.50
N VAL A 209 12.27 28.59 9.94
CA VAL A 209 10.98 28.25 9.30
C VAL A 209 9.93 28.11 10.38
N SER A 210 8.79 28.79 10.26
CA SER A 210 7.73 28.66 11.24
C SER A 210 7.09 27.27 11.21
N HIS A 211 6.65 26.78 12.36
CA HIS A 211 6.00 25.47 12.49
C HIS A 211 4.71 25.41 11.67
N ASP A 212 3.93 26.50 11.62
CA ASP A 212 2.69 26.55 10.83
C ASP A 212 2.93 26.46 9.32
N LEU A 213 4.06 26.96 8.80
CA LEU A 213 4.43 26.75 7.39
C LEU A 213 4.79 25.28 7.11
N LEU A 214 5.47 24.61 8.03
CA LEU A 214 5.84 23.20 7.90
C LEU A 214 4.61 22.28 8.06
N ASP A 215 3.75 22.59 9.02
CA ASP A 215 2.49 21.89 9.27
C ASP A 215 1.47 22.13 8.15
N ASP A 216 1.48 23.28 7.46
CA ASP A 216 0.62 23.54 6.30
C ASP A 216 0.91 22.57 5.15
N TYR A 217 2.19 22.29 4.89
CA TYR A 217 2.54 21.25 3.91
C TYR A 217 2.09 19.87 4.39
N THR A 218 2.37 19.50 5.65
CA THR A 218 1.93 18.22 6.22
C THR A 218 0.41 18.06 6.10
N ASN A 219 -0.36 19.10 6.40
CA ASN A 219 -1.82 19.14 6.28
C ASN A 219 -2.28 19.00 4.81
N ALA A 220 -1.68 19.75 3.88
CA ALA A 220 -2.04 19.66 2.46
C ALA A 220 -1.73 18.26 1.90
N TYR A 221 -0.62 17.67 2.31
CA TYR A 221 -0.21 16.33 1.93
C TYR A 221 -1.15 15.26 2.49
N THR A 222 -1.52 15.31 3.78
CA THR A 222 -2.37 14.29 4.39
C THR A 222 -3.85 14.43 4.06
N LEU A 223 -4.35 15.66 3.88
CA LEU A 223 -5.78 15.92 3.63
C LEU A 223 -6.16 15.80 2.15
N SER A 224 -5.30 16.29 1.25
CA SER A 224 -5.62 16.48 -0.16
C SER A 224 -4.63 15.82 -1.12
N GLU A 225 -3.71 15.01 -0.59
CA GLU A 225 -2.66 14.32 -1.37
C GLU A 225 -1.83 15.29 -2.24
N THR A 226 -1.72 16.55 -1.82
CA THR A 226 -1.06 17.58 -2.64
C THR A 226 0.40 17.22 -2.87
N PRO A 227 0.86 17.11 -4.14
CA PRO A 227 2.25 16.82 -4.44
C PRO A 227 3.18 17.90 -3.90
N PHE A 228 4.35 17.49 -3.40
CA PHE A 228 5.36 18.39 -2.82
C PHE A 228 5.67 19.59 -3.73
N ASP A 229 6.00 19.32 -5.00
CA ASP A 229 6.37 20.37 -5.95
C ASP A 229 5.20 21.34 -6.23
N SER A 230 3.95 20.83 -6.25
CA SER A 230 2.75 21.65 -6.46
C SER A 230 2.49 22.57 -5.26
N TRP A 231 2.67 22.07 -4.03
CA TRP A 231 2.51 22.88 -2.83
C TRP A 231 3.60 23.97 -2.76
N VAL A 232 4.87 23.61 -3.02
CA VAL A 232 5.98 24.57 -3.02
C VAL A 232 5.76 25.66 -4.08
N GLU A 233 5.29 25.30 -5.27
CA GLU A 233 4.97 26.27 -6.33
C GLU A 233 3.82 27.21 -5.93
N SER A 234 2.80 26.71 -5.22
CA SER A 234 1.73 27.53 -4.67
C SER A 234 2.26 28.57 -3.66
N VAL A 235 3.18 28.16 -2.77
CA VAL A 235 3.81 29.05 -1.80
C VAL A 235 4.72 30.08 -2.49
N ASN A 236 5.50 29.65 -3.50
CA ASN A 236 6.30 30.56 -4.32
C ASN A 236 5.45 31.69 -4.89
N ARG A 237 4.31 31.37 -5.52
CA ARG A 237 3.41 32.36 -6.11
C ARG A 237 2.82 33.32 -5.06
N ARG A 238 2.52 32.83 -3.86
CA ARG A 238 2.09 33.70 -2.73
C ARG A 238 3.18 34.72 -2.38
N TYR A 239 4.43 34.29 -2.32
CA TYR A 239 5.57 35.16 -2.03
C TYR A 239 5.85 36.16 -3.16
N GLU A 240 5.68 35.75 -4.42
CA GLU A 240 5.86 36.63 -5.59
C GLU A 240 4.88 37.81 -5.58
N VAL A 241 3.63 37.59 -5.16
CA VAL A 241 2.64 38.68 -4.99
C VAL A 241 3.10 39.73 -3.97
N LEU A 242 3.91 39.32 -2.99
CA LEU A 242 4.50 40.21 -1.98
C LEU A 242 5.85 40.81 -2.42
N GLY A 243 6.29 40.55 -3.65
CA GLY A 243 7.60 40.98 -4.15
C GLY A 243 8.77 40.27 -3.47
N LYS A 244 8.54 39.08 -2.89
CA LYS A 244 9.53 38.30 -2.13
C LYS A 244 9.77 36.94 -2.79
N ARG A 245 10.79 36.23 -2.31
CA ARG A 245 11.19 34.92 -2.84
C ARG A 245 11.19 33.87 -1.73
N PHE A 246 10.54 32.75 -1.99
CA PHE A 246 10.55 31.60 -1.09
C PHE A 246 11.86 30.79 -1.21
N MET A 247 12.19 30.01 -0.19
CA MET A 247 13.50 29.33 -0.02
C MET A 247 13.82 28.26 -1.09
N GLY A 248 12.84 27.88 -1.91
CA GLY A 248 12.98 26.87 -2.95
C GLY A 248 12.83 25.42 -2.45
N LYS A 249 12.58 24.50 -3.39
CA LYS A 249 12.12 23.13 -3.12
C LYS A 249 13.11 22.27 -2.33
N ASP A 250 14.40 22.33 -2.64
CA ASP A 250 15.39 21.45 -2.01
C ASP A 250 15.67 21.85 -0.56
N LEU A 251 15.71 23.16 -0.30
CA LEU A 251 15.90 23.70 1.04
C LEU A 251 14.65 23.43 1.89
N PHE A 252 13.44 23.71 1.37
CA PHE A 252 12.21 23.42 2.09
C PHE A 252 12.06 21.92 2.40
N ARG A 253 12.39 21.05 1.45
CA ARG A 253 12.39 19.58 1.66
C ARG A 253 13.29 19.18 2.82
N SER A 254 14.49 19.76 2.89
CA SER A 254 15.44 19.50 3.98
C SER A 254 14.89 20.00 5.32
N CYS A 255 14.28 21.19 5.35
CA CYS A 255 13.61 21.70 6.55
C CYS A 255 12.48 20.77 7.01
N TRP A 256 11.60 20.36 6.09
CA TRP A 256 10.44 19.54 6.42
C TRP A 256 10.82 18.17 6.96
N PHE A 257 11.74 17.44 6.30
CA PHE A 257 12.18 16.14 6.84
C PHE A 257 12.88 16.26 8.19
N ALA A 258 13.70 17.30 8.40
CA ALA A 258 14.35 17.53 9.68
C ALA A 258 13.34 17.88 10.78
N TYR A 259 12.29 18.64 10.46
CA TYR A 259 11.22 19.02 11.38
C TYR A 259 10.30 17.84 11.73
N VAL A 260 9.85 17.05 10.74
CA VAL A 260 8.98 15.88 10.97
C VAL A 260 9.66 14.84 11.87
N ARG A 261 11.00 14.71 11.80
CA ARG A 261 11.76 13.86 12.73
C ARG A 261 11.70 14.33 14.20
N LEU A 262 11.42 15.61 14.44
CA LEU A 262 11.22 16.12 15.80
C LEU A 262 9.79 15.89 16.30
N GLN A 263 8.83 15.59 15.42
CA GLN A 263 7.45 15.33 15.81
C GLN A 263 7.34 14.01 16.59
N GLN A 264 6.74 14.08 17.78
CA GLN A 264 6.62 12.92 18.68
C GLN A 264 5.40 12.06 18.36
N PHE A 265 5.51 11.24 17.32
CA PHE A 265 4.55 10.17 16.98
C PHE A 265 4.71 8.97 17.94
N THR A 266 4.48 9.18 19.24
CA THR A 266 4.62 8.15 20.26
C THR A 266 3.33 7.35 20.46
N ASN A 267 3.40 6.02 20.31
CA ASN A 267 2.30 5.06 20.43
C ASN A 267 1.34 4.98 19.22
N ASP A 268 1.71 5.58 18.09
CA ASP A 268 0.90 5.71 16.87
C ASP A 268 0.67 4.40 16.09
N PHE A 269 1.25 3.29 16.58
CA PHE A 269 1.11 1.98 15.97
C PHE A 269 0.34 0.96 16.84
N ALA A 270 -0.33 1.44 17.89
CA ALA A 270 -1.13 0.61 18.78
C ALA A 270 -2.51 1.27 18.97
N CYS A 271 -3.58 0.59 18.53
CA CYS A 271 -4.91 1.13 18.72
C CYS A 271 -5.37 0.93 20.17
N PRO A 272 -5.85 1.97 20.87
CA PRO A 272 -6.37 1.82 22.23
C PRO A 272 -7.62 0.93 22.30
N GLU A 273 -8.36 0.79 21.19
CA GLU A 273 -9.56 -0.06 21.12
C GLU A 273 -9.25 -1.51 20.73
N CYS A 274 -8.28 -1.74 19.84
CA CYS A 274 -7.96 -3.10 19.37
C CYS A 274 -6.84 -3.80 20.17
N GLY A 275 -6.00 -3.06 20.90
CA GLY A 275 -4.79 -3.59 21.53
C GLY A 275 -3.70 -3.98 20.52
N ASP A 276 -2.78 -4.85 20.90
CA ASP A 276 -1.60 -5.17 20.07
C ASP A 276 -1.91 -6.03 18.82
N TYR A 277 -3.00 -6.80 18.86
CA TYR A 277 -3.33 -7.82 17.87
C TYR A 277 -4.77 -7.63 17.37
N PRO A 278 -5.02 -6.69 16.45
CA PRO A 278 -6.36 -6.38 15.97
C PRO A 278 -6.98 -7.58 15.27
N GLU A 279 -8.27 -7.83 15.56
CA GLU A 279 -9.03 -8.92 14.95
C GLU A 279 -9.44 -8.62 13.50
N ASN A 280 -9.50 -7.34 13.12
CA ASN A 280 -9.79 -6.90 11.76
C ASN A 280 -8.61 -6.08 11.25
N VAL A 281 -8.02 -6.51 10.14
CA VAL A 281 -6.87 -5.85 9.53
C VAL A 281 -7.13 -5.53 8.06
N ILE A 282 -6.70 -4.35 7.66
CA ILE A 282 -6.73 -3.85 6.28
C ILE A 282 -5.28 -3.77 5.80
N TRP A 283 -4.99 -4.44 4.69
CA TRP A 283 -3.68 -4.44 4.07
C TRP A 283 -3.76 -3.70 2.75
N ASP A 284 -2.81 -2.79 2.53
CA ASP A 284 -2.71 -2.05 1.29
C ASP A 284 -1.26 -1.86 0.85
N GLY A 285 -1.06 -1.97 -0.46
CA GLY A 285 0.19 -1.69 -1.14
C GLY A 285 0.25 -0.22 -1.53
N VAL A 286 0.94 0.60 -0.74
CA VAL A 286 1.12 2.02 -1.07
C VAL A 286 2.21 2.14 -2.12
N THR A 287 1.84 2.63 -3.30
CA THR A 287 2.75 2.80 -4.44
C THR A 287 3.67 4.02 -4.20
N LEU A 288 4.69 3.83 -3.38
CA LEU A 288 5.89 4.66 -3.31
C LEU A 288 7.05 3.96 -4.03
N SER A 289 6.78 3.45 -5.23
CA SER A 289 7.77 2.67 -5.97
C SER A 289 8.99 3.53 -6.30
N PHE A 290 10.17 3.08 -5.91
CA PHE A 290 11.44 3.75 -6.20
C PHE A 290 12.36 2.81 -7.00
N GLY A 291 13.41 3.36 -7.62
CA GLY A 291 14.33 2.54 -8.41
C GLY A 291 15.03 1.49 -7.54
N ARG A 292 15.05 0.22 -7.97
CA ARG A 292 15.70 -0.89 -7.24
C ARG A 292 17.17 -0.64 -6.90
N LYS A 293 17.84 0.28 -7.62
CA LYS A 293 19.20 0.77 -7.31
C LYS A 293 19.34 1.45 -5.94
N HIS A 294 18.24 1.82 -5.29
CA HIS A 294 18.23 2.40 -3.95
C HIS A 294 17.90 1.38 -2.86
N LEU A 295 17.71 0.10 -3.21
CA LEU A 295 17.56 -0.95 -2.21
C LEU A 295 18.88 -1.13 -1.46
N LEU A 296 18.78 -1.30 -0.15
CA LEU A 296 19.91 -1.64 0.70
C LEU A 296 19.96 -3.15 0.89
N ASP A 297 21.17 -3.72 0.94
CA ASP A 297 21.35 -5.15 1.19
C ASP A 297 20.88 -5.57 2.60
N CYS A 298 20.76 -4.61 3.52
CA CYS A 298 20.26 -4.82 4.87
C CYS A 298 18.72 -4.85 4.96
N LEU A 299 17.98 -4.69 3.85
CA LEU A 299 16.54 -4.84 3.85
C LEU A 299 16.14 -6.25 4.25
N SER A 300 15.25 -6.34 5.24
CA SER A 300 14.81 -7.61 5.82
C SER A 300 13.29 -7.60 6.00
N PRO A 301 12.51 -7.57 4.91
CA PRO A 301 11.06 -7.67 4.98
C PRO A 301 10.64 -9.04 5.57
N PRO A 302 9.40 -9.17 6.08
CA PRO A 302 8.91 -10.43 6.65
C PRO A 302 8.98 -11.63 5.70
N THR A 303 9.05 -11.37 4.39
CA THR A 303 9.17 -12.39 3.33
C THR A 303 10.53 -13.09 3.28
N VAL A 304 11.56 -12.56 3.97
CA VAL A 304 12.89 -13.19 4.06
C VAL A 304 12.80 -14.49 4.85
N ILE A 305 13.33 -15.55 4.27
CA ILE A 305 13.47 -16.87 4.90
C ILE A 305 14.92 -17.00 5.36
N ILE A 306 15.13 -17.18 6.66
CA ILE A 306 16.46 -17.42 7.22
C ILE A 306 16.84 -18.91 7.10
N ASP A 307 18.14 -19.22 7.14
CA ASP A 307 18.65 -20.58 6.90
C ASP A 307 18.09 -21.63 7.88
N ASP A 308 17.89 -21.23 9.13
CA ASP A 308 17.36 -22.06 10.23
C ASP A 308 15.83 -21.98 10.37
N ALA A 309 15.12 -21.42 9.38
CA ALA A 309 13.67 -21.29 9.44
C ALA A 309 12.97 -22.67 9.52
N PRO A 310 11.81 -22.76 10.21
CA PRO A 310 11.03 -23.99 10.28
C PRO A 310 10.73 -24.56 8.89
N ARG A 311 11.01 -25.84 8.68
CA ARG A 311 10.79 -26.51 7.38
C ARG A 311 9.49 -27.30 7.40
N ARG A 312 8.71 -27.15 6.33
CA ARG A 312 7.44 -27.85 6.09
C ARG A 312 7.59 -28.77 4.88
N PRO A 313 8.16 -29.98 5.04
CA PRO A 313 8.47 -30.87 3.92
C PRO A 313 7.23 -31.55 3.34
N ASP A 314 6.11 -31.63 4.06
CA ASP A 314 4.98 -32.47 3.66
C ASP A 314 3.78 -31.72 3.07
N ILE A 315 3.79 -30.39 3.15
CA ILE A 315 2.73 -29.53 2.61
C ILE A 315 2.71 -29.62 1.07
N LYS A 316 1.58 -30.07 0.51
CA LYS A 316 1.36 -30.24 -0.93
C LYS A 316 0.03 -29.62 -1.35
N TYR A 317 -0.09 -29.27 -2.64
CA TYR A 317 -1.36 -28.85 -3.21
C TYR A 317 -2.42 -29.94 -3.08
N PHE A 318 -3.55 -29.57 -2.49
CA PHE A 318 -4.72 -30.43 -2.38
C PHE A 318 -5.72 -30.11 -3.49
N PRO A 319 -5.99 -31.03 -4.45
CA PRO A 319 -6.93 -30.77 -5.54
C PRO A 319 -8.37 -30.83 -5.03
N LYS A 320 -9.33 -30.33 -5.83
CA LYS A 320 -10.77 -30.47 -5.58
C LYS A 320 -11.18 -29.93 -4.20
N GLN A 321 -10.82 -28.70 -3.87
CA GLN A 321 -11.26 -28.05 -2.61
C GLN A 321 -12.59 -27.30 -2.74
N GLN A 322 -13.19 -27.27 -3.94
CA GLN A 322 -14.44 -26.57 -4.22
C GLN A 322 -15.64 -27.27 -3.57
N LEU A 323 -16.75 -26.56 -3.40
CA LEU A 323 -18.03 -27.14 -2.96
C LEU A 323 -18.48 -28.28 -3.87
N PHE A 324 -18.51 -28.03 -5.19
CA PHE A 324 -18.60 -29.09 -6.19
C PHE A 324 -17.19 -29.44 -6.67
N PRO A 325 -16.67 -30.65 -6.42
CA PRO A 325 -15.34 -31.06 -6.88
C PRO A 325 -15.19 -31.00 -8.40
N ASP A 326 -16.25 -31.33 -9.14
CA ASP A 326 -16.26 -31.41 -10.60
C ASP A 326 -16.33 -30.03 -11.26
N ARG A 327 -15.34 -29.73 -12.11
CA ARG A 327 -15.25 -28.48 -12.87
C ARG A 327 -16.32 -28.35 -13.93
N ASP A 328 -16.68 -29.44 -14.60
CA ASP A 328 -17.63 -29.40 -15.70
C ASP A 328 -19.05 -29.21 -15.18
N LEU A 329 -19.38 -29.80 -14.01
CA LEU A 329 -20.60 -29.48 -13.28
C LEU A 329 -20.70 -28.00 -12.90
N ARG A 330 -19.63 -27.39 -12.37
CA ARG A 330 -19.63 -25.94 -12.05
C ARG A 330 -19.88 -25.07 -13.28
N LYS A 331 -19.23 -25.40 -14.40
CA LYS A 331 -19.46 -24.72 -15.68
C LYS A 331 -20.88 -24.89 -16.18
N LEU A 332 -21.44 -26.10 -16.03
CA LEU A 332 -22.82 -26.40 -16.42
C LEU A 332 -23.79 -25.55 -15.61
N ILE A 333 -23.68 -25.51 -14.28
CA ILE A 333 -24.49 -24.65 -13.40
C ILE A 333 -24.41 -23.18 -13.87
N ARG A 334 -23.19 -22.65 -14.04
CA ARG A 334 -22.96 -21.25 -14.45
C ARG A 334 -23.53 -20.93 -15.83
N ARG A 335 -23.50 -21.88 -16.77
CA ARG A 335 -24.11 -21.73 -18.10
C ARG A 335 -25.63 -21.69 -17.99
N THR A 336 -26.22 -22.58 -17.19
CA THR A 336 -27.67 -22.71 -17.08
C THR A 336 -28.29 -21.52 -16.35
N ILE A 337 -27.68 -20.99 -15.29
CA ILE A 337 -28.23 -19.84 -14.55
C ILE A 337 -28.12 -18.49 -15.28
N LYS A 338 -27.33 -18.41 -16.37
CA LYS A 338 -27.06 -17.19 -17.15
C LYS A 338 -28.02 -16.96 -18.31
N MET A 339 -28.95 -17.87 -18.59
CA MET A 339 -29.85 -17.69 -19.74
C MET A 339 -30.83 -16.53 -19.56
N GLU A 340 -31.07 -15.81 -20.65
CA GLU A 340 -32.07 -14.75 -20.72
C GLU A 340 -33.49 -15.32 -20.69
N PRO A 341 -34.47 -14.62 -20.07
CA PRO A 341 -35.87 -15.00 -20.11
C PRO A 341 -36.38 -15.23 -21.54
N LEU A 342 -37.30 -16.18 -21.70
CA LEU A 342 -37.88 -16.57 -22.99
C LEU A 342 -38.42 -15.36 -23.78
N ASP A 343 -39.02 -14.39 -23.09
CA ASP A 343 -39.55 -13.16 -23.69
C ASP A 343 -38.48 -12.30 -24.37
N ILE A 344 -37.26 -12.29 -23.85
CA ILE A 344 -36.13 -11.53 -24.42
C ILE A 344 -35.60 -12.26 -25.66
N LEU A 345 -35.46 -13.59 -25.60
CA LEU A 345 -35.06 -14.43 -26.73
C LEU A 345 -36.07 -14.33 -27.89
N LEU A 346 -37.37 -14.28 -27.58
CA LEU A 346 -38.43 -14.09 -28.58
C LEU A 346 -38.47 -12.65 -29.11
N LYS A 347 -38.27 -11.63 -28.27
CA LYS A 347 -38.20 -10.22 -28.73
C LYS A 347 -37.00 -9.94 -29.66
N GLN A 348 -35.86 -10.58 -29.41
CA GLN A 348 -34.69 -10.51 -30.30
C GLN A 348 -34.95 -11.12 -31.68
N SER A 349 -35.89 -12.07 -31.78
CA SER A 349 -36.31 -12.68 -33.06
C SER A 349 -37.35 -11.85 -33.83
N ALA A 350 -38.09 -10.98 -33.15
CA ALA A 350 -39.21 -10.21 -33.71
C ALA A 350 -38.82 -8.80 -34.21
N SER A 351 -37.62 -8.32 -33.90
CA SER A 351 -37.14 -7.01 -34.34
C SER A 351 -36.35 -7.10 -35.65
N GLU A 352 -37.04 -7.07 -36.80
CA GLU A 352 -36.80 -6.09 -37.88
C GLU A 352 -37.89 -6.18 -38.97
N PRO A 353 -38.30 -5.02 -39.51
CA PRO A 353 -38.09 -4.82 -40.94
C PRO A 353 -37.35 -3.52 -41.26
N ALA A 354 -36.55 -3.61 -42.32
CA ALA A 354 -35.63 -2.61 -42.85
C ALA A 354 -36.21 -1.19 -43.07
N SER A 355 -35.42 -0.15 -42.81
CA SER A 355 -35.09 0.85 -43.84
C SER A 355 -34.02 1.89 -43.42
N GLN A 356 -33.11 2.09 -44.38
CA GLN A 356 -32.31 3.27 -44.70
C GLN A 356 -30.98 3.56 -43.96
N ALA A 357 -29.96 3.59 -44.82
CA ALA A 357 -28.56 3.79 -44.56
C ALA A 357 -28.19 5.23 -44.20
N SER A 358 -27.24 5.40 -43.29
CA SER A 358 -26.26 6.49 -43.36
C SER A 358 -24.94 6.07 -42.70
N THR A 359 -23.88 6.62 -43.26
CA THR A 359 -22.48 6.20 -43.25
C THR A 359 -21.72 6.53 -41.96
N SER A 360 -20.90 5.62 -41.45
CA SER A 360 -19.48 5.89 -41.14
C SER A 360 -18.75 4.62 -40.70
N ALA A 361 -17.54 4.47 -41.22
CA ALA A 361 -16.66 3.32 -41.04
C ALA A 361 -15.84 3.44 -39.75
N HIS A 362 -15.84 2.38 -38.93
CA HIS A 362 -14.66 1.77 -38.29
C HIS A 362 -15.09 0.85 -37.13
N ARG A 363 -15.32 -0.44 -37.42
CA ARG A 363 -15.14 -1.51 -36.42
C ARG A 363 -14.90 -2.86 -37.11
N LYS A 364 -13.71 -3.41 -36.93
CA LYS A 364 -13.36 -4.77 -37.37
C LYS A 364 -13.66 -5.78 -36.25
N GLN A 365 -14.33 -6.84 -36.71
CA GLN A 365 -14.33 -8.23 -36.23
C GLN A 365 -15.12 -8.61 -34.97
N GLY A 366 -16.34 -9.04 -35.28
CA GLY A 366 -17.17 -9.98 -34.53
C GLY A 366 -18.49 -10.09 -35.28
N ALA A 367 -18.53 -10.86 -36.37
CA ALA A 367 -19.70 -11.00 -37.22
C ALA A 367 -20.87 -11.58 -36.41
N ARG A 368 -21.81 -10.73 -35.98
CA ARG A 368 -23.12 -11.17 -35.50
C ARG A 368 -23.91 -11.60 -36.73
N ARG A 369 -23.91 -12.91 -37.01
CA ARG A 369 -24.84 -13.55 -37.95
C ARG A 369 -26.27 -13.26 -37.45
N ALA A 370 -27.15 -12.82 -38.34
CA ALA A 370 -28.58 -12.72 -38.03
C ALA A 370 -29.07 -14.09 -37.54
N GLN A 371 -29.65 -14.13 -36.33
CA GLN A 371 -30.08 -15.37 -35.68
C GLN A 371 -31.42 -15.79 -36.28
N GLY A 372 -31.45 -16.90 -37.01
CA GLY A 372 -32.69 -17.47 -37.51
C GLY A 372 -33.50 -18.16 -36.40
N PRO A 373 -34.82 -18.35 -36.57
CA PRO A 373 -35.67 -19.04 -35.59
C PRO A 373 -35.21 -20.49 -35.28
N GLU A 374 -34.55 -21.17 -36.21
CA GLU A 374 -33.98 -22.52 -36.00
C GLU A 374 -32.80 -22.50 -35.01
N ASP A 375 -31.93 -21.48 -35.04
CA ASP A 375 -30.78 -21.34 -34.12
C ASP A 375 -31.25 -21.08 -32.68
N ILE A 376 -32.38 -20.39 -32.51
CA ILE A 376 -33.01 -20.18 -31.20
C ILE A 376 -33.61 -21.50 -30.68
N ALA A 377 -34.30 -22.26 -31.54
CA ALA A 377 -34.89 -23.53 -31.17
C ALA A 377 -33.84 -24.57 -30.75
N ASP A 378 -32.70 -24.62 -31.44
CA ASP A 378 -31.59 -25.52 -31.10
C ASP A 378 -30.92 -25.10 -29.78
N ARG A 379 -30.70 -23.80 -29.56
CA ARG A 379 -30.16 -23.30 -28.28
C ARG A 379 -31.09 -23.58 -27.10
N LEU A 380 -32.41 -23.50 -27.30
CA LEU A 380 -33.40 -23.85 -26.28
C LEU A 380 -33.40 -25.35 -26.00
N ARG A 381 -33.33 -26.19 -27.04
CA ARG A 381 -33.23 -27.65 -26.90
C ARG A 381 -31.97 -28.04 -26.13
N ASP A 382 -30.82 -27.47 -26.49
CA ASP A 382 -29.55 -27.67 -25.79
C ASP A 382 -29.63 -27.23 -24.34
N HIS A 383 -30.34 -26.14 -24.05
CA HIS A 383 -30.55 -25.66 -22.69
C HIS A 383 -31.42 -26.61 -21.86
N PHE A 384 -32.55 -27.07 -22.38
CA PHE A 384 -33.40 -28.03 -21.68
C PHE A 384 -32.68 -29.35 -21.43
N ASN A 385 -31.93 -29.86 -22.42
CA ASN A 385 -31.07 -31.04 -22.24
C ASN A 385 -30.03 -30.81 -21.13
N ALA A 386 -29.39 -29.64 -21.10
CA ALA A 386 -28.43 -29.27 -20.07
C ALA A 386 -29.09 -29.16 -18.68
N MET A 387 -30.33 -28.68 -18.59
CA MET A 387 -31.11 -28.61 -17.35
C MET A 387 -31.47 -30.00 -16.83
N ASP A 388 -31.93 -30.91 -17.70
CA ASP A 388 -32.31 -32.27 -17.30
C ASP A 388 -31.10 -33.05 -16.76
N VAL A 389 -29.96 -32.95 -17.46
CA VAL A 389 -28.68 -33.53 -16.99
C VAL A 389 -28.27 -32.91 -15.66
N LEU A 390 -28.37 -31.58 -15.52
CA LEU A 390 -28.02 -30.90 -14.28
C LEU A 390 -28.93 -31.28 -13.12
N MET A 391 -30.24 -31.40 -13.34
CA MET A 391 -31.21 -31.82 -12.34
C MET A 391 -30.91 -33.23 -11.83
N GLY A 392 -30.63 -34.18 -12.73
CA GLY A 392 -30.21 -35.53 -12.35
C GLY A 392 -28.93 -35.51 -11.52
N THR A 393 -27.91 -34.78 -11.99
CA THR A 393 -26.62 -34.68 -11.30
C THR A 393 -26.73 -34.02 -9.92
N LEU A 394 -27.54 -32.97 -9.78
CA LEU A 394 -27.81 -32.33 -8.50
C LEU A 394 -28.56 -33.27 -7.56
N SER A 395 -29.48 -34.09 -8.08
CA SER A 395 -30.25 -35.06 -7.29
C SER A 395 -29.34 -36.10 -6.66
N ASP A 396 -28.35 -36.58 -7.41
CA ASP A 396 -27.34 -37.54 -6.94
C ASP A 396 -26.45 -36.94 -5.83
N ILE A 397 -26.24 -35.62 -5.84
CA ILE A 397 -25.42 -34.91 -4.85
C ILE A 397 -26.23 -34.55 -3.61
N ASN A 398 -27.39 -33.92 -3.79
CA ASN A 398 -28.28 -33.48 -2.74
C ASN A 398 -29.68 -33.20 -3.30
N GLN A 399 -30.67 -33.96 -2.84
CA GLN A 399 -32.06 -33.80 -3.28
C GLN A 399 -32.62 -32.38 -3.07
N GLY A 400 -32.21 -31.69 -2.00
CA GLY A 400 -32.62 -30.32 -1.72
C GLY A 400 -32.13 -29.33 -2.79
N LEU A 401 -30.88 -29.46 -3.25
CA LEU A 401 -30.34 -28.67 -4.36
C LEU A 401 -31.13 -28.90 -5.65
N ALA A 402 -31.45 -30.16 -5.97
CA ALA A 402 -32.23 -30.50 -7.16
C ALA A 402 -33.63 -29.88 -7.10
N THR A 403 -34.34 -30.05 -5.97
CA THR A 403 -35.67 -29.49 -5.78
C THR A 403 -35.68 -27.97 -5.87
N LEU A 404 -34.72 -27.29 -5.22
CA LEU A 404 -34.57 -25.84 -5.29
C LEU A 404 -34.28 -25.37 -6.73
N PHE A 405 -33.39 -26.07 -7.43
CA PHE A 405 -33.06 -25.77 -8.82
C PHE A 405 -34.28 -25.95 -9.73
N THR A 406 -34.97 -27.08 -9.66
CA THR A 406 -36.16 -27.38 -10.47
C THR A 406 -37.29 -26.39 -10.21
N ARG A 407 -37.50 -25.96 -8.96
CA ARG A 407 -38.54 -24.98 -8.59
C ARG A 407 -38.38 -23.65 -9.31
N HIS A 408 -37.14 -23.18 -9.51
CA HIS A 408 -36.87 -21.86 -10.07
C HIS A 408 -36.41 -21.88 -11.53
N TYR A 409 -35.63 -22.88 -11.92
CA TYR A 409 -35.07 -23.00 -13.26
C TYR A 409 -35.76 -24.06 -14.12
N GLY A 410 -36.52 -24.99 -13.54
CA GLY A 410 -37.12 -26.12 -14.26
C GLY A 410 -38.10 -25.75 -15.37
N ALA A 411 -38.44 -26.72 -16.23
CA ALA A 411 -39.27 -26.51 -17.42
C ALA A 411 -40.62 -25.82 -17.12
N THR A 412 -41.24 -26.13 -15.98
CA THR A 412 -42.50 -25.49 -15.55
C THR A 412 -42.31 -24.01 -15.21
N ALA A 413 -41.24 -23.66 -14.47
CA ALA A 413 -40.94 -22.27 -14.14
C ALA A 413 -40.61 -21.45 -15.40
N TYR A 414 -39.85 -22.06 -16.31
CA TYR A 414 -39.51 -21.49 -17.61
C TYR A 414 -40.77 -21.26 -18.48
N LYS A 415 -41.66 -22.26 -18.58
CA LYS A 415 -42.92 -22.16 -19.34
C LYS A 415 -43.86 -21.07 -18.80
N LEU A 416 -43.85 -20.85 -17.49
CA LEU A 416 -44.66 -19.83 -16.83
C LEU A 416 -44.02 -18.42 -16.89
N GLY A 417 -42.83 -18.27 -17.49
CA GLY A 417 -42.12 -16.99 -17.57
C GLY A 417 -41.77 -16.42 -16.19
N LYS A 418 -41.62 -17.27 -15.17
CA LYS A 418 -41.30 -16.81 -13.81
C LYS A 418 -39.89 -16.25 -13.77
N GLU A 419 -39.75 -15.01 -13.34
CA GLU A 419 -38.44 -14.44 -13.07
C GLU A 419 -37.79 -15.16 -11.88
N VAL A 420 -36.52 -15.51 -12.03
CA VAL A 420 -35.75 -16.17 -10.97
C VAL A 420 -35.30 -15.12 -9.95
N PRO A 421 -35.65 -15.26 -8.65
CA PRO A 421 -35.20 -14.33 -7.62
C PRO A 421 -33.68 -14.23 -7.56
N ASP A 422 -33.16 -13.01 -7.35
CA ASP A 422 -31.71 -12.77 -7.31
C ASP A 422 -31.01 -13.58 -6.21
N VAL A 423 -31.65 -13.81 -5.07
CA VAL A 423 -31.11 -14.64 -3.99
C VAL A 423 -30.78 -16.06 -4.46
N ILE A 424 -31.64 -16.66 -5.29
CA ILE A 424 -31.43 -18.00 -5.86
C ILE A 424 -30.29 -17.98 -6.87
N ARG A 425 -30.27 -16.97 -7.75
CA ARG A 425 -29.21 -16.79 -8.75
C ARG A 425 -27.85 -16.63 -8.09
N ARG A 426 -27.75 -15.78 -7.06
CA ARG A 426 -26.52 -15.53 -6.29
C ARG A 426 -26.06 -16.78 -5.54
N PHE A 427 -27.00 -17.52 -4.92
CA PHE A 427 -26.68 -18.78 -4.25
C PHE A 427 -26.05 -19.80 -5.20
N PHE A 428 -26.69 -20.14 -6.33
CA PHE A 428 -26.15 -21.11 -7.30
C PHE A 428 -24.85 -20.63 -7.95
N HIS A 429 -24.70 -19.33 -8.17
CA HIS A 429 -23.43 -18.76 -8.62
C HIS A 429 -22.31 -18.96 -7.59
N GLN A 430 -22.60 -18.75 -6.31
CA GLN A 430 -21.63 -18.86 -5.22
C GLN A 430 -21.21 -20.31 -4.95
N ILE A 431 -22.15 -21.27 -4.94
CA ILE A 431 -21.79 -22.67 -4.68
C ILE A 431 -21.07 -23.34 -5.86
N SER A 432 -21.16 -22.75 -7.06
CA SER A 432 -20.41 -23.16 -8.26
C SER A 432 -19.08 -22.39 -8.44
N ALA A 433 -18.62 -21.71 -7.39
CA ALA A 433 -17.31 -21.07 -7.29
C ALA A 433 -16.13 -22.02 -7.62
N GLU A 434 -15.07 -21.49 -8.24
CA GLU A 434 -13.81 -22.22 -8.46
C GLU A 434 -12.89 -22.17 -7.23
N GLU A 435 -13.26 -21.33 -6.28
CA GLU A 435 -12.63 -21.07 -5.00
C GLU A 435 -12.75 -22.27 -4.05
N SER A 436 -11.81 -22.37 -3.11
CA SER A 436 -11.89 -23.39 -2.05
C SER A 436 -13.12 -23.15 -1.19
N VAL A 437 -13.81 -24.21 -0.76
CA VAL A 437 -14.94 -24.13 0.19
C VAL A 437 -14.54 -23.37 1.46
N MET A 438 -13.27 -23.46 1.86
CA MET A 438 -12.75 -22.78 3.05
C MET A 438 -12.69 -21.25 2.93
N GLN A 439 -12.75 -20.70 1.71
CA GLN A 439 -12.90 -19.25 1.51
C GLN A 439 -14.34 -18.78 1.73
N LEU A 440 -15.31 -19.68 1.56
CA LEU A 440 -16.73 -19.40 1.76
C LEU A 440 -17.19 -19.76 3.18
N ILE A 441 -16.71 -20.88 3.71
CA ILE A 441 -17.13 -21.49 4.97
C ILE A 441 -15.86 -21.78 5.76
N ASN A 442 -15.46 -20.85 6.61
CA ASN A 442 -14.37 -21.06 7.54
C ASN A 442 -14.80 -21.99 8.71
N ARG A 443 -13.90 -22.30 9.64
CA ARG A 443 -14.19 -23.21 10.77
C ARG A 443 -15.38 -22.76 11.61
N GLU A 444 -15.51 -21.45 11.89
CA GLU A 444 -16.62 -20.89 12.65
C GLU A 444 -17.95 -20.95 11.87
N GLY A 445 -17.93 -20.61 10.58
CA GLY A 445 -19.09 -20.78 9.69
C GLY A 445 -19.53 -22.24 9.59
N ASN A 446 -18.59 -23.18 9.57
CA ASN A 446 -18.89 -24.61 9.56
C ASN A 446 -19.55 -25.08 10.86
N LYS A 447 -19.10 -24.56 12.02
CA LYS A 447 -19.76 -24.81 13.33
C LYS A 447 -21.17 -24.23 13.35
N ALA A 448 -21.37 -23.03 12.80
CA ALA A 448 -22.68 -22.41 12.69
C ALA A 448 -23.63 -23.23 11.80
N LEU A 449 -23.15 -23.77 10.66
CA LEU A 449 -23.93 -24.66 9.80
C LEU A 449 -24.36 -25.92 10.54
N LYS A 450 -23.44 -26.55 11.28
CA LYS A 450 -23.77 -27.72 12.11
C LYS A 450 -24.83 -27.40 13.17
N ALA A 451 -24.70 -26.26 13.86
CA ALA A 451 -25.66 -25.83 14.87
C ALA A 451 -27.06 -25.60 14.26
N PHE A 452 -27.13 -24.95 13.09
CA PHE A 452 -28.38 -24.76 12.36
C PHE A 452 -28.98 -26.09 11.89
N SER A 453 -28.19 -26.99 11.30
CA SER A 453 -28.67 -28.31 10.87
C SER A 453 -29.22 -29.16 12.01
N LEU A 454 -28.69 -29.03 13.23
CA LEU A 454 -29.19 -29.74 14.42
C LEU A 454 -30.43 -29.08 15.04
N SER A 455 -30.55 -27.75 14.92
CA SER A 455 -31.62 -26.96 15.52
C SER A 455 -31.95 -25.76 14.62
N PRO A 456 -32.80 -25.92 13.59
CA PRO A 456 -33.09 -24.90 12.59
C PRO A 456 -34.04 -23.84 13.14
N LEU A 457 -33.48 -22.88 13.89
CA LEU A 457 -34.19 -21.79 14.56
C LEU A 457 -33.67 -20.44 14.05
N PRO A 458 -34.43 -19.34 14.20
CA PRO A 458 -33.99 -18.01 13.77
C PRO A 458 -32.65 -17.59 14.40
N VAL A 459 -32.41 -17.99 15.66
CA VAL A 459 -31.14 -17.71 16.36
C VAL A 459 -29.95 -18.41 15.72
N THR A 460 -30.08 -19.69 15.33
CA THR A 460 -29.01 -20.43 14.67
C THR A 460 -28.86 -20.01 13.20
N ALA A 461 -29.95 -19.62 12.53
CA ALA A 461 -29.91 -19.04 11.20
C ALA A 461 -29.14 -17.70 11.17
N SER A 462 -29.37 -16.84 12.16
CA SER A 462 -28.66 -15.54 12.27
C SER A 462 -27.13 -15.69 12.39
N SER A 463 -26.67 -16.82 12.93
CA SER A 463 -25.23 -17.13 13.03
C SER A 463 -24.60 -17.43 11.66
N LEU A 464 -25.39 -17.66 10.62
CA LEU A 464 -24.93 -17.93 9.25
C LEU A 464 -24.75 -16.65 8.42
N ILE A 465 -24.93 -15.47 9.00
CA ILE A 465 -24.71 -14.17 8.33
C ILE A 465 -23.30 -14.03 7.74
N GLY A 466 -22.32 -14.71 8.31
CA GLY A 466 -20.94 -14.75 7.83
C GLY A 466 -20.73 -15.60 6.58
N ILE A 467 -21.72 -16.38 6.12
CA ILE A 467 -21.61 -17.23 4.94
C ILE A 467 -22.39 -16.58 3.79
N PRO A 468 -21.70 -16.07 2.74
CA PRO A 468 -22.32 -15.40 1.61
C PRO A 468 -23.51 -16.17 1.01
N HIS A 469 -24.63 -15.46 0.82
CA HIS A 469 -25.88 -15.93 0.22
C HIS A 469 -26.62 -17.07 0.93
N VAL A 470 -26.03 -17.71 1.96
CA VAL A 470 -26.73 -18.75 2.75
C VAL A 470 -27.77 -18.11 3.67
N TYR A 471 -27.41 -17.04 4.38
CA TYR A 471 -28.37 -16.33 5.24
C TYR A 471 -29.52 -15.69 4.44
N GLU A 472 -29.22 -15.12 3.28
CA GLU A 472 -30.26 -14.58 2.39
C GLU A 472 -31.23 -15.67 1.91
N LEU A 473 -30.69 -16.85 1.55
CA LEU A 473 -31.49 -18.00 1.14
C LEU A 473 -32.39 -18.50 2.27
N LEU A 474 -31.89 -18.53 3.51
CA LEU A 474 -32.66 -18.91 4.69
C LEU A 474 -33.82 -17.95 4.96
N ASN A 475 -33.58 -16.64 4.88
CA ASN A 475 -34.63 -15.64 5.02
C ASN A 475 -35.67 -15.75 3.90
N TYR A 476 -35.21 -15.99 2.67
CA TYR A 476 -36.11 -16.18 1.52
C TYR A 476 -37.03 -17.39 1.73
N ASP A 477 -36.48 -18.53 2.15
CA ASP A 477 -37.25 -19.75 2.43
C ASP A 477 -38.23 -19.55 3.59
N HIS A 478 -37.79 -18.93 4.68
CA HIS A 478 -38.64 -18.62 5.83
C HIS A 478 -39.84 -17.76 5.44
N CYS A 479 -39.62 -16.69 4.65
CA CYS A 479 -40.68 -15.83 4.15
C CYS A 479 -41.66 -16.58 3.23
N LEU A 480 -41.17 -17.47 2.35
CA LEU A 480 -42.03 -18.29 1.50
C LEU A 480 -42.94 -19.21 2.33
N ARG A 481 -42.39 -19.83 3.38
CA ARG A 481 -43.16 -20.74 4.25
C ARG A 481 -44.20 -20.00 5.08
N ALA A 482 -43.92 -18.76 5.50
CA ALA A 482 -44.89 -17.93 6.20
C ALA A 482 -46.09 -17.52 5.32
N LEU A 483 -45.93 -17.51 4.00
CA LEU A 483 -47.00 -17.19 3.04
C LEU A 483 -47.85 -18.41 2.66
N ASP A 484 -47.35 -19.64 2.84
CA ASP A 484 -48.10 -20.87 2.63
C ASP A 484 -49.05 -21.12 3.82
N SER A 485 -50.33 -20.81 3.64
CA SER A 485 -51.41 -20.87 4.64
C SER A 485 -51.73 -22.28 5.21
N HIS A 486 -50.94 -23.29 4.88
CA HIS A 486 -51.10 -24.68 5.27
C HIS A 486 -50.06 -25.17 6.31
N HIS A 487 -49.19 -24.30 6.82
CA HIS A 487 -48.19 -24.66 7.82
C HIS A 487 -48.46 -23.94 9.15
N THR A 488 -49.10 -24.65 10.08
CA THR A 488 -49.61 -24.14 11.37
C THR A 488 -48.75 -24.50 12.58
N ASN A 489 -47.53 -25.03 12.39
CA ASN A 489 -46.63 -25.38 13.50
C ASN A 489 -45.42 -24.43 13.53
N ASP A 490 -45.28 -23.68 14.62
CA ASP A 490 -44.12 -22.81 14.93
C ASP A 490 -42.77 -23.56 14.99
N SER A 491 -42.78 -24.89 14.93
CA SER A 491 -41.57 -25.74 14.99
C SER A 491 -40.88 -25.98 13.65
N GLU A 492 -41.52 -25.72 12.49
CA GLU A 492 -40.98 -26.04 11.15
C GLU A 492 -40.80 -24.78 10.27
N LEU A 493 -39.99 -23.85 10.79
CA LEU A 493 -39.77 -22.52 10.21
C LEU A 493 -38.99 -22.51 8.89
N TYR A 494 -38.30 -23.61 8.56
CA TYR A 494 -37.47 -23.77 7.36
C TYR A 494 -37.82 -25.07 6.64
N SER A 495 -37.65 -25.08 5.32
CA SER A 495 -38.00 -26.23 4.49
C SER A 495 -36.99 -27.37 4.63
N PRO A 496 -37.43 -28.63 4.50
CA PRO A 496 -36.52 -29.78 4.50
C PRO A 496 -35.42 -29.66 3.45
N GLU A 497 -35.71 -29.05 2.30
CA GLU A 497 -34.74 -28.81 1.23
C GLU A 497 -33.59 -27.92 1.69
N ILE A 498 -33.89 -26.80 2.38
CA ILE A 498 -32.86 -25.87 2.86
C ILE A 498 -32.03 -26.49 3.97
N ILE A 499 -32.65 -27.23 4.89
CA ILE A 499 -31.92 -27.97 5.94
C ILE A 499 -30.98 -29.00 5.32
N ALA A 500 -31.42 -29.72 4.28
CA ALA A 500 -30.59 -30.67 3.54
C ALA A 500 -29.41 -29.99 2.83
N ILE A 501 -29.61 -28.80 2.26
CA ILE A 501 -28.56 -27.99 1.63
C ILE A 501 -27.53 -27.55 2.67
N CYS A 502 -27.95 -27.00 3.82
CA CYS A 502 -27.04 -26.60 4.90
C CYS A 502 -26.21 -27.77 5.43
N THR A 503 -26.82 -28.96 5.54
CA THR A 503 -26.13 -30.19 5.97
C THR A 503 -25.08 -30.64 4.95
N TRP A 504 -25.38 -30.51 3.65
CA TRP A 504 -24.43 -30.78 2.58
C TRP A 504 -23.26 -29.80 2.58
N LEU A 505 -23.53 -28.50 2.73
CA LEU A 505 -22.49 -27.46 2.88
C LEU A 505 -21.57 -27.77 4.07
N HIS A 506 -22.15 -28.11 5.22
CA HIS A 506 -21.40 -28.51 6.42
C HIS A 506 -20.48 -29.69 6.15
N SER A 507 -21.03 -30.78 5.61
CA SER A 507 -20.30 -32.03 5.35
C SER A 507 -19.12 -31.78 4.43
N ARG A 508 -19.31 -30.97 3.38
CA ARG A 508 -18.26 -30.67 2.42
C ARG A 508 -17.17 -29.76 2.99
N ALA A 509 -17.54 -28.74 3.75
CA ALA A 509 -16.57 -27.86 4.42
C ALA A 509 -15.76 -28.63 5.48
N ASP A 510 -16.41 -29.51 6.24
CA ASP A 510 -15.76 -30.35 7.26
C ASP A 510 -14.75 -31.34 6.65
N GLU A 511 -15.11 -31.97 5.53
CA GLU A 511 -14.23 -32.87 4.78
C GLU A 511 -12.95 -32.16 4.32
N VAL A 512 -13.09 -31.01 3.67
CA VAL A 512 -11.94 -30.25 3.14
C VAL A 512 -11.09 -29.68 4.26
N LEU A 513 -11.70 -29.13 5.32
CA LEU A 513 -10.96 -28.65 6.49
C LEU A 513 -10.18 -29.77 7.15
N SER A 514 -10.80 -30.92 7.37
CA SER A 514 -10.14 -32.09 7.97
C SER A 514 -8.95 -32.56 7.14
N GLN A 515 -9.08 -32.60 5.81
CA GLN A 515 -7.99 -32.95 4.91
C GLN A 515 -6.82 -31.96 4.96
N LEU A 516 -7.11 -30.66 5.05
CA LEU A 516 -6.08 -29.62 5.22
C LEU A 516 -5.38 -29.73 6.59
N LEU A 517 -6.14 -30.02 7.65
CA LEU A 517 -5.61 -30.13 9.01
C LEU A 517 -4.76 -31.38 9.25
N GLN A 518 -4.97 -32.47 8.49
CA GLN A 518 -4.16 -33.69 8.60
C GLN A 518 -2.65 -33.46 8.39
N GLN A 519 -2.28 -32.44 7.62
CA GLN A 519 -0.89 -32.08 7.34
C GLN A 519 -0.44 -30.82 8.11
N ALA A 520 -1.33 -30.24 8.92
CA ALA A 520 -1.04 -29.03 9.66
C ALA A 520 -0.05 -29.32 10.78
N VAL A 521 0.97 -28.48 10.90
CA VAL A 521 1.84 -28.44 12.07
C VAL A 521 1.59 -27.11 12.74
N PRO A 522 1.30 -27.06 14.06
CA PRO A 522 1.05 -25.81 14.75
C PRO A 522 2.18 -24.78 14.55
N LEU A 523 1.80 -23.50 14.55
CA LEU A 523 2.73 -22.38 14.60
C LEU A 523 3.00 -22.02 16.06
N ASP A 524 3.95 -22.71 16.67
CA ASP A 524 4.36 -22.37 18.04
C ASP A 524 5.10 -21.02 18.07
N PRO A 525 4.79 -20.12 19.03
CA PRO A 525 5.57 -18.92 19.22
C PRO A 525 7.00 -19.31 19.62
N LEU A 526 7.98 -18.97 18.79
CA LEU A 526 9.37 -19.02 19.20
C LEU A 526 9.63 -17.79 20.06
N LYS A 527 10.31 -17.95 21.19
CA LYS A 527 10.92 -16.80 21.89
C LYS A 527 12.09 -16.29 21.05
N ILE A 528 11.82 -15.66 19.92
CA ILE A 528 12.83 -14.91 19.19
C ILE A 528 13.20 -13.73 20.08
N SER A 529 14.49 -13.58 20.38
CA SER A 529 15.01 -12.38 21.04
C SER A 529 14.52 -11.17 20.26
N SER A 530 13.84 -10.23 20.91
CA SER A 530 13.33 -9.00 20.32
C SER A 530 14.44 -8.26 19.57
N ARG A 531 14.57 -8.52 18.27
CA ARG A 531 15.42 -7.71 17.41
C ARG A 531 14.63 -6.45 17.14
N HIS A 532 14.78 -5.44 18.00
CA HIS A 532 14.43 -4.07 17.64
C HIS A 532 15.39 -3.64 16.53
N ASN A 533 15.07 -4.06 15.32
CA ASN A 533 15.82 -3.70 14.15
C ASN A 533 15.51 -2.25 13.83
N ASN A 534 16.55 -1.45 13.59
CA ASN A 534 16.35 -0.11 13.05
C ASN A 534 15.60 -0.24 11.72
N TRP A 535 14.37 0.26 11.66
CA TRP A 535 13.53 0.18 10.49
C TRP A 535 14.11 0.98 9.32
N GLU A 536 14.92 2.02 9.58
CA GLU A 536 15.63 2.77 8.53
C GLU A 536 16.65 1.90 7.80
N GLN A 537 17.15 0.84 8.45
CA GLN A 537 18.04 -0.14 7.84
C GLN A 537 17.28 -1.30 7.22
N THR A 538 16.33 -1.87 7.97
CA THR A 538 15.64 -3.11 7.55
C THR A 538 14.47 -2.86 6.60
N GLY A 539 13.99 -1.61 6.51
CA GLY A 539 12.78 -1.25 5.79
C GLY A 539 11.53 -1.94 6.35
N CYS A 540 11.52 -2.29 7.63
CA CYS A 540 10.46 -3.07 8.26
C CYS A 540 10.22 -2.58 9.68
N TYR A 541 8.98 -2.19 9.97
CA TYR A 541 8.56 -1.78 11.31
C TYR A 541 7.17 -2.32 11.61
N TYR A 542 7.00 -2.91 12.78
CA TYR A 542 5.72 -3.32 13.33
C TYR A 542 5.71 -2.98 14.81
N SER A 543 4.56 -2.51 15.33
CA SER A 543 4.42 -2.27 16.77
C SER A 543 4.62 -3.54 17.60
N MET A 544 4.26 -4.69 17.02
CA MET A 544 4.42 -5.99 17.65
C MET A 544 5.76 -6.66 17.30
N PRO A 545 6.36 -7.39 18.25
CA PRO A 545 7.62 -8.09 18.02
C PRO A 545 7.48 -9.19 16.97
N GLN A 546 8.61 -9.59 16.39
CA GLN A 546 8.66 -10.83 15.62
C GLN A 546 8.62 -12.01 16.60
N ILE A 547 7.59 -12.85 16.49
CA ILE A 547 7.35 -13.98 17.42
C ILE A 547 7.65 -15.35 16.80
N ARG A 548 7.97 -15.39 15.50
CA ARG A 548 8.42 -16.58 14.79
C ARG A 548 9.06 -16.22 13.45
N ASP A 549 9.83 -17.14 12.91
CA ASP A 549 10.39 -17.04 11.55
C ASP A 549 9.40 -17.61 10.53
N ARG A 550 9.42 -17.03 9.33
CA ARG A 550 8.57 -17.49 8.23
C ARG A 550 8.99 -18.91 7.82
N PRO A 551 8.09 -19.93 7.87
CA PRO A 551 8.44 -21.28 7.47
C PRO A 551 8.80 -21.42 5.99
N PHE A 552 9.60 -22.43 5.67
CA PHE A 552 9.96 -22.81 4.30
C PHE A 552 9.18 -24.05 3.84
N TYR A 553 8.47 -23.95 2.71
CA TYR A 553 7.59 -24.99 2.18
C TYR A 553 8.24 -25.72 1.00
N LEU A 554 8.89 -26.86 1.26
CA LEU A 554 9.76 -27.50 0.27
C LEU A 554 8.99 -28.06 -0.94
N LYS A 555 7.78 -28.58 -0.78
CA LYS A 555 7.07 -29.25 -1.90
C LYS A 555 6.18 -28.30 -2.71
N LEU A 556 6.14 -27.01 -2.37
CA LEU A 556 5.44 -26.00 -3.15
C LEU A 556 6.43 -25.37 -4.14
N ILE A 557 6.52 -25.92 -5.34
CA ILE A 557 7.50 -25.54 -6.40
C ILE A 557 7.43 -24.03 -6.74
N HIS A 558 6.25 -23.41 -6.61
CA HIS A 558 6.09 -21.96 -6.81
C HIS A 558 6.51 -21.09 -5.61
N ASP A 559 6.81 -21.67 -4.44
CA ASP A 559 7.55 -20.99 -3.36
C ASP A 559 9.08 -21.13 -3.56
N GLN A 560 9.53 -22.07 -4.39
CA GLN A 560 10.96 -22.26 -4.72
C GLN A 560 11.44 -21.36 -5.87
N GLN A 561 10.53 -20.94 -6.74
CA GLN A 561 10.85 -19.95 -7.77
C GLN A 561 10.81 -18.58 -7.12
N LYS A 562 11.95 -17.86 -7.15
CA LYS A 562 11.95 -16.42 -6.97
C LYS A 562 10.83 -15.89 -7.88
N ASP A 563 9.95 -15.03 -7.37
CA ASP A 563 9.06 -14.26 -8.23
C ASP A 563 9.98 -13.41 -9.12
N ASP A 564 10.35 -13.99 -10.26
CA ASP A 564 11.20 -13.38 -11.25
C ASP A 564 10.33 -12.33 -11.90
N GLY A 565 10.74 -11.09 -11.67
CA GLY A 565 10.06 -9.83 -11.93
C GLY A 565 9.60 -9.59 -13.36
N GLU A 566 9.67 -10.59 -14.25
CA GLU A 566 9.48 -10.45 -15.69
C GLU A 566 8.17 -11.04 -16.20
N ASP A 567 7.47 -11.93 -15.47
CA ASP A 567 6.33 -12.63 -16.11
C ASP A 567 5.08 -12.93 -15.25
N ARG A 568 4.99 -12.45 -14.00
CA ARG A 568 3.83 -12.74 -13.14
C ARG A 568 3.30 -11.57 -12.31
N GLY A 569 3.00 -10.46 -13.00
CA GLY A 569 1.79 -9.71 -12.65
C GLY A 569 0.56 -10.57 -12.91
N GLY A 570 0.18 -11.40 -11.93
CA GLY A 570 -1.07 -12.14 -11.90
C GLY A 570 -1.51 -12.84 -13.20
N LYS A 571 -0.73 -13.80 -13.67
CA LYS A 571 -1.28 -14.91 -14.46
C LYS A 571 -1.71 -16.00 -13.48
N CYS A 572 -2.94 -15.91 -12.97
CA CYS A 572 -3.62 -17.11 -12.50
C CYS A 572 -3.63 -18.09 -13.68
N SER A 573 -2.91 -19.20 -13.55
CA SER A 573 -2.94 -20.39 -14.41
C SER A 573 -3.29 -20.17 -15.89
N LYS A 574 -2.29 -20.18 -16.78
CA LYS A 574 -2.50 -20.59 -18.18
C LYS A 574 -2.95 -22.06 -18.21
N ALA A 575 -4.23 -22.32 -17.93
CA ALA A 575 -4.94 -23.41 -18.58
C ALA A 575 -5.60 -22.79 -19.81
N ALA A 576 -5.31 -23.34 -20.98
CA ALA A 576 -5.81 -22.84 -22.26
C ALA A 576 -7.34 -22.67 -22.25
N ASN A 577 -7.78 -21.60 -22.92
CA ASN A 577 -9.14 -21.17 -23.22
C ASN A 577 -9.82 -20.25 -22.19
N ASP A 578 -9.90 -18.98 -22.60
CA ASP A 578 -10.82 -17.89 -22.25
C ASP A 578 -11.22 -17.63 -20.79
N MET A 579 -11.07 -16.36 -20.40
CA MET A 579 -11.48 -15.69 -19.15
C MET A 579 -10.74 -16.08 -17.85
N ALA A 580 -9.66 -15.34 -17.53
CA ALA A 580 -9.29 -14.89 -16.17
C ALA A 580 -7.97 -14.09 -16.21
N LEU A 581 -8.00 -12.79 -15.93
CA LEU A 581 -6.79 -11.99 -15.71
C LEU A 581 -6.99 -11.07 -14.51
N CYS A 582 -6.25 -11.33 -13.43
CA CYS A 582 -6.07 -10.42 -12.29
C CYS A 582 -4.65 -9.86 -12.39
N GLY A 583 -4.41 -8.97 -13.35
CA GLY A 583 -3.10 -8.36 -13.59
C GLY A 583 -3.20 -6.85 -13.49
N LYS A 584 -3.11 -6.29 -12.27
CA LYS A 584 -2.99 -4.84 -12.06
C LYS A 584 -1.59 -4.41 -12.55
N TYR A 585 -1.53 -3.62 -13.62
CA TYR A 585 -0.42 -2.76 -14.09
C TYR A 585 1.05 -3.23 -14.04
N TYR A 586 1.33 -4.52 -13.93
CA TYR A 586 2.71 -5.04 -13.79
C TYR A 586 3.62 -4.72 -14.98
N ALA A 587 3.05 -4.68 -16.19
CA ALA A 587 3.80 -4.41 -17.43
C ALA A 587 4.52 -3.06 -17.39
N THR A 588 4.01 -2.08 -16.63
CA THR A 588 4.60 -0.74 -16.53
C THR A 588 5.69 -0.63 -15.45
N TYR A 589 5.61 -1.45 -14.38
CA TYR A 589 6.52 -1.41 -13.24
C TYR A 589 7.76 -2.31 -13.41
N GLY A 590 7.57 -3.51 -13.97
CA GLY A 590 8.67 -4.47 -14.21
C GLY A 590 9.72 -3.92 -15.17
N GLN A 591 9.28 -3.26 -16.26
CA GLN A 591 10.17 -2.67 -17.26
C GLN A 591 11.04 -1.52 -16.72
N LYS A 592 10.58 -0.84 -15.65
CA LYS A 592 11.27 0.33 -15.07
C LYS A 592 12.19 -0.01 -13.89
N ARG A 593 12.39 -1.30 -13.55
CA ARG A 593 13.17 -1.76 -12.39
C ARG A 593 12.77 -1.05 -11.09
N LEU A 594 11.47 -0.89 -10.86
CA LEU A 594 10.94 -0.26 -9.65
C LEU A 594 10.68 -1.31 -8.54
N THR A 595 10.66 -0.85 -7.30
CA THR A 595 10.21 -1.64 -6.13
C THR A 595 8.68 -1.77 -6.12
N GLY A 596 8.15 -2.65 -5.29
CA GLY A 596 6.71 -2.79 -5.06
C GLY A 596 6.12 -1.69 -4.17
N GLY A 597 6.93 -0.78 -3.63
CA GLY A 597 6.50 0.24 -2.68
C GLY A 597 6.56 -0.24 -1.23
N LEU A 598 5.56 0.16 -0.44
CA LEU A 598 5.39 -0.23 0.96
C LEU A 598 4.12 -1.05 1.12
N MET A 599 4.21 -2.15 1.85
CA MET A 599 3.04 -2.85 2.38
C MET A 599 2.74 -2.25 3.75
N VAL A 600 1.51 -1.82 3.99
CA VAL A 600 1.08 -1.24 5.27
C VAL A 600 -0.12 -2.01 5.80
N VAL A 601 -0.20 -2.16 7.12
CA VAL A 601 -1.35 -2.76 7.80
C VAL A 601 -2.03 -1.74 8.71
N TRP A 602 -3.36 -1.75 8.68
CA TRP A 602 -4.21 -0.87 9.47
C TRP A 602 -5.30 -1.68 10.19
N CYS A 603 -5.82 -1.16 11.29
CA CYS A 603 -7.08 -1.63 11.86
C CYS A 603 -8.28 -0.84 11.31
N SER A 604 -9.50 -1.24 11.68
CA SER A 604 -10.74 -0.55 11.31
C SER A 604 -10.89 0.86 11.89
N HIS A 605 -10.04 1.27 12.85
CA HIS A 605 -10.02 2.62 13.42
C HIS A 605 -8.97 3.52 12.76
N SER A 606 -8.46 3.13 11.58
CA SER A 606 -7.46 3.88 10.81
C SER A 606 -6.13 4.10 11.54
N ILE A 607 -5.76 3.20 12.46
CA ILE A 607 -4.45 3.18 13.12
C ILE A 607 -3.58 2.13 12.45
N SER A 608 -2.36 2.52 12.06
CA SER A 608 -1.38 1.62 11.44
C SER A 608 -0.81 0.66 12.48
N TYR A 609 -0.46 -0.56 12.09
CA TYR A 609 0.25 -1.51 12.98
C TYR A 609 1.68 -1.78 12.52
N GLY A 610 2.05 -1.24 11.37
CA GLY A 610 3.36 -1.41 10.80
C GLY A 610 3.36 -1.36 9.28
N PHE A 611 4.57 -1.42 8.75
CA PHE A 611 4.85 -1.43 7.34
C PHE A 611 6.11 -2.23 7.04
N HIS A 612 6.26 -2.63 5.78
CA HIS A 612 7.56 -3.08 5.26
C HIS A 612 7.73 -2.73 3.78
N CYS A 613 8.99 -2.53 3.38
CA CYS A 613 9.38 -2.35 1.99
C CYS A 613 9.15 -3.64 1.19
N ILE A 614 8.60 -3.48 -0.01
CA ILE A 614 8.41 -4.56 -0.97
C ILE A 614 9.53 -4.47 -2.02
N PRO A 615 10.60 -5.28 -1.95
CA PRO A 615 11.79 -5.04 -2.79
C PRO A 615 11.54 -5.27 -4.29
N LYS A 616 10.58 -6.13 -4.64
CA LYS A 616 10.34 -6.55 -6.02
C LYS A 616 8.97 -6.18 -6.54
N SER A 617 7.94 -6.84 -6.02
CA SER A 617 6.55 -6.69 -6.43
C SER A 617 5.66 -7.17 -5.30
N GLU A 618 4.55 -6.46 -5.10
CA GLU A 618 3.53 -6.82 -4.12
C GLU A 618 2.93 -8.18 -4.47
N GLY A 619 2.71 -8.99 -3.45
CA GLY A 619 1.96 -10.23 -3.58
C GLY A 619 1.38 -10.72 -2.26
N ARG A 620 0.66 -11.85 -2.37
CA ARG A 620 0.11 -12.57 -1.21
C ARG A 620 1.17 -12.98 -0.16
N ASN A 621 2.43 -13.12 -0.58
CA ASN A 621 3.51 -13.50 0.32
C ASN A 621 3.83 -12.39 1.34
N ASP A 622 3.70 -11.11 0.98
CA ASP A 622 3.97 -9.98 1.86
C ASP A 622 3.04 -10.00 3.08
N VAL A 623 1.72 -10.09 2.81
CA VAL A 623 0.68 -10.16 3.85
C VAL A 623 0.80 -11.46 4.66
N PHE A 624 0.92 -12.61 3.99
CA PHE A 624 1.08 -13.91 4.67
C PHE A 624 2.28 -13.90 5.64
N SER A 625 3.44 -13.46 5.16
CA SER A 625 4.68 -13.51 5.93
C SER A 625 4.63 -12.58 7.13
N ALA A 626 4.06 -11.39 6.98
CA ALA A 626 3.86 -10.49 8.10
C ALA A 626 2.91 -11.10 9.15
N LEU A 627 1.77 -11.65 8.73
CA LEU A 627 0.82 -12.27 9.66
C LEU A 627 1.43 -13.45 10.42
N VAL A 628 2.06 -14.40 9.71
CA VAL A 628 2.65 -15.56 10.38
C VAL A 628 3.82 -15.18 11.26
N THR A 629 4.59 -14.12 10.98
CA THR A 629 5.75 -13.76 11.82
C THR A 629 5.40 -12.87 13.02
N ARG A 630 4.24 -12.18 12.99
CA ARG A 630 3.88 -11.13 13.95
C ARG A 630 2.66 -11.44 14.81
N TRP A 631 1.66 -12.18 14.31
CA TRP A 631 0.41 -12.45 15.03
C TRP A 631 0.42 -13.79 15.77
N PRO A 632 0.15 -13.83 17.10
CA PRO A 632 -0.01 -15.08 17.84
C PRO A 632 -1.12 -15.96 17.28
N LYS A 633 -2.25 -15.34 16.92
CA LYS A 633 -3.41 -15.94 16.24
C LYS A 633 -3.77 -15.09 15.03
N ALA A 634 -4.16 -15.71 13.91
CA ALA A 634 -4.59 -14.96 12.74
C ALA A 634 -5.78 -14.02 13.07
N PRO A 635 -5.83 -12.83 12.45
CA PRO A 635 -7.00 -11.95 12.52
C PRO A 635 -8.28 -12.69 12.08
N LYS A 636 -9.43 -12.31 12.65
CA LYS A 636 -10.73 -12.83 12.23
C LYS A 636 -11.11 -12.37 10.83
N ARG A 637 -10.69 -11.17 10.43
CA ARG A 637 -10.96 -10.59 9.11
C ARG A 637 -9.71 -9.93 8.53
N ILE A 638 -9.41 -10.26 7.28
CA ILE A 638 -8.33 -9.66 6.50
C ILE A 638 -8.94 -9.04 5.26
N ILE A 639 -8.85 -7.72 5.13
CA ILE A 639 -9.26 -6.96 3.95
C ILE A 639 -8.02 -6.68 3.11
N TYR A 640 -8.03 -7.10 1.84
CA TYR A 640 -6.91 -6.92 0.92
C TYR A 640 -7.37 -7.04 -0.55
N ASP A 641 -6.79 -6.24 -1.44
CA ASP A 641 -7.07 -6.26 -2.88
C ASP A 641 -6.89 -7.65 -3.51
N PHE A 642 -5.84 -8.38 -3.10
CA PHE A 642 -5.57 -9.74 -3.58
C PHE A 642 -6.08 -10.82 -2.61
N ALA A 643 -7.11 -10.54 -1.80
CA ALA A 643 -7.59 -11.50 -0.81
C ALA A 643 -8.09 -12.83 -1.42
N CYS A 644 -8.62 -12.81 -2.65
CA CYS A 644 -9.04 -14.02 -3.37
C CYS A 644 -7.89 -15.02 -3.60
N ALA A 645 -6.68 -14.51 -3.81
CA ALA A 645 -5.48 -15.32 -3.98
C ALA A 645 -4.75 -15.56 -2.65
N LEU A 646 -4.93 -14.67 -1.66
CA LEU A 646 -4.37 -14.79 -0.33
C LEU A 646 -5.01 -15.94 0.47
N GLY A 647 -6.34 -16.05 0.48
CA GLY A 647 -7.04 -17.09 1.25
C GLY A 647 -6.55 -18.52 0.97
N PRO A 648 -6.54 -18.98 -0.30
CA PRO A 648 -5.99 -20.28 -0.67
C PRO A 648 -4.50 -20.42 -0.37
N TYR A 649 -3.75 -19.32 -0.47
CA TYR A 649 -2.32 -19.31 -0.18
C TYR A 649 -2.03 -19.54 1.29
N CYS A 650 -2.79 -18.89 2.17
CA CYS A 650 -2.74 -19.01 3.62
C CYS A 650 -3.20 -20.40 4.07
N LEU A 651 -4.38 -20.85 3.64
CA LEU A 651 -4.97 -22.13 4.05
C LEU A 651 -4.18 -23.34 3.56
N LEU A 652 -3.52 -23.26 2.40
CA LEU A 652 -2.63 -24.32 1.93
C LEU A 652 -1.40 -24.49 2.83
N ARG A 653 -0.89 -23.37 3.38
CA ARG A 653 0.39 -23.34 4.11
C ARG A 653 0.22 -23.61 5.59
N GLU A 654 -0.67 -22.85 6.21
CA GLU A 654 -0.88 -22.87 7.67
C GLU A 654 -2.40 -22.94 7.94
N PRO A 655 -3.07 -24.05 7.55
CA PRO A 655 -4.53 -24.17 7.63
C PRO A 655 -5.10 -23.99 9.02
N ASP A 656 -4.41 -24.51 10.06
CA ASP A 656 -4.90 -24.38 11.44
C ASP A 656 -4.86 -22.92 11.92
N PHE A 657 -3.79 -22.19 11.59
CA PHE A 657 -3.64 -20.79 11.97
C PHE A 657 -4.71 -19.89 11.34
N PHE A 658 -5.07 -20.14 10.07
CA PHE A 658 -6.03 -19.34 9.31
C PHE A 658 -7.46 -19.93 9.28
N ALA A 659 -7.73 -21.03 9.99
CA ALA A 659 -9.00 -21.74 9.92
C ALA A 659 -10.22 -20.88 10.32
N ASP A 660 -10.01 -19.89 11.18
CA ASP A 660 -11.05 -18.99 11.71
C ASP A 660 -11.10 -17.64 10.95
N THR A 661 -10.28 -17.45 9.91
CA THR A 661 -10.10 -16.15 9.23
C THR A 661 -11.00 -16.00 8.01
N HIS A 662 -11.64 -14.84 7.88
CA HIS A 662 -12.33 -14.41 6.65
C HIS A 662 -11.41 -13.52 5.81
N PHE A 663 -11.34 -13.82 4.51
CA PHE A 663 -10.59 -13.04 3.53
C PHE A 663 -11.58 -12.21 2.70
N MET A 664 -11.46 -10.89 2.77
CA MET A 664 -12.40 -9.94 2.20
C MET A 664 -11.68 -9.01 1.21
N ILE A 665 -12.38 -8.58 0.16
CA ILE A 665 -11.86 -7.63 -0.84
C ILE A 665 -12.65 -6.33 -0.69
N ASP A 666 -11.96 -5.19 -0.81
CA ASP A 666 -12.62 -3.89 -0.84
C ASP A 666 -13.56 -3.75 -2.06
N ASN A 667 -14.68 -3.06 -1.86
CA ASN A 667 -15.76 -2.89 -2.83
C ASN A 667 -15.32 -2.11 -4.09
N PHE A 668 -14.34 -1.20 -3.96
CA PHE A 668 -13.77 -0.49 -5.11
C PHE A 668 -13.04 -1.45 -6.06
N HIS A 669 -12.27 -2.39 -5.49
CA HIS A 669 -11.51 -3.38 -6.24
C HIS A 669 -12.37 -4.56 -6.71
N ALA A 670 -13.48 -4.85 -6.03
CA ALA A 670 -14.43 -5.89 -6.43
C ALA A 670 -14.97 -5.75 -7.87
N ARG A 671 -15.00 -4.54 -8.44
CA ARG A 671 -15.50 -4.28 -9.81
C ARG A 671 -14.65 -4.93 -10.91
N ASP A 672 -13.34 -5.07 -10.67
CA ASP A 672 -12.39 -5.67 -11.61
C ASP A 672 -12.27 -7.19 -11.44
N HIS A 673 -12.97 -7.77 -10.45
CA HIS A 673 -13.02 -9.21 -10.20
C HIS A 673 -14.31 -9.82 -10.77
N THR A 674 -14.19 -10.57 -11.87
CA THR A 674 -15.34 -11.22 -12.55
C THR A 674 -15.92 -12.43 -11.81
N ASN A 675 -15.23 -12.98 -10.81
CA ASN A 675 -15.68 -14.14 -10.03
C ASN A 675 -16.12 -13.81 -8.58
N LEU A 676 -15.93 -12.56 -8.12
CA LEU A 676 -16.33 -12.08 -6.78
C LEU A 676 -17.20 -10.83 -6.86
N ARG A 677 -18.25 -10.89 -7.70
CA ARG A 677 -19.33 -9.92 -7.56
C ARG A 677 -20.20 -10.31 -6.36
N HIS A 678 -19.91 -9.67 -5.23
CA HIS A 678 -20.67 -9.62 -3.96
C HIS A 678 -20.45 -10.86 -3.06
N GLN A 679 -20.23 -10.81 -1.75
CA GLN A 679 -20.40 -9.73 -0.77
C GLN A 679 -19.73 -10.14 0.55
N HIS A 680 -18.56 -9.59 0.81
CA HIS A 680 -18.16 -9.22 2.16
C HIS A 680 -17.91 -7.71 2.11
N GLN A 681 -18.97 -6.98 1.81
CA GLN A 681 -18.95 -5.53 1.75
C GLN A 681 -18.88 -5.03 3.21
N CYS A 682 -17.74 -4.48 3.61
CA CYS A 682 -17.74 -3.48 4.68
C CYS A 682 -18.30 -2.19 4.06
N SER A 683 -19.46 -1.76 4.53
CA SER A 683 -19.91 -0.38 4.41
C SER A 683 -19.10 0.52 5.33
#